data_AF-A0A1X3DC60-F1
#
_entry.id   AF-A0A1X3DC60-F1
#
_cell.length_a   1.000
_cell.length_b   1.000
_cell.length_c   1.000
_cell.angle_alpha   90.00
_cell.angle_beta   90.00
_cell.angle_gamma   90.00
#
_symmetry.space_group_name_H-M   'P 1'
#
loop_
_entity.id
_entity.type
_entity.pdbx_description
1 polymer ?
#
loop_
_entity_poly.entity_id
_entity_poly.type
_entity_poly.pdbx_seq_one_letter_code
_entity_poly.pdbx_strand_id
1 'polypeptide(L)'
;MSNQIVVSVGRLVGGRFVDAEGVVQYNAHRGSGKPLYIRAEAHAVYRLADEDTGLVPENIELVQVGNHLHIRAKDSAAAQPDIVIEDYYIYAKPENGSRVFAFDAKGNAHYYEVEAPETALLAQEVTVGRSSSGGVNKLAVALGGLAGAGLIGALAGGGGGGKSSHEAAAPSAPAKVNRKEEAPLGKMPSEEKNSGGAQLFIATNDAEPTVADVAPPADKQEENKEIEQARPSENVVQADTVEVSEEAAEVAPAEDAPSVADQEKTKEVEQHKPSEKVAQADMLEVSEEAAEVAPTEDAPSVIDQNTAENQELEKTAEVENAAVVKPVDQVEPTSPDSLEKVGNNDSEVMEVRFGKDGHFYIYQHEKYGRYIDAAEFGTDATGKTDSLAAINNALAAAHQEKVAVRLSGKLYISDQIVLNKANSGVTGIFGDGMGKTVVSFDKAQKGVFNPNSNEDDVRDFAGILVDGQSNKTIADLSVKYTHPDFYRKGQSYFGKVNGILVNDADNTLISKVEVSGANRAGVFFTSTQALQKDPESAKGRTYKARLIWKEVDEHYDNLPLGENNRIVDSYLHHNRVAGALVAYQKDFVASGNKLAWNGHEADGGTGYGIASMAGSYNYGITYTNNTTDHNYRKGLDVHDGDDVVIANNTLIGDRLYGISVYNRQFTMDTVKIADNTIIQDPTFRLAVSDNPRYTYHGYSGIQVQTNTQFKDLNSSATGKFEIHGNTIKNLEMYKNAQHTYGIEFRNHEQKMHYQLDISNNVIQGESTKYMIAVINNTRDRVTGDKGSGAGDINITGNKMSIGVIPSGTVPVFINEESNNGKLRGKVTFEGNDLTIRKQSDGSIEGIQMIGNAQSYHVNNNNFEIHGNMNKPLISVLGRAGSETPDLHAYGNDITTDLKGQLYRSWIERSKVDVFADDNTHNNKALAKIEHITAPAAGAVHDDGNTANLWDIGTDSISGIPVDRQTSSAQSERSESVVLKTGEQNEIFLAEPQDTAKLDNLLAVTELNLSGLLGKENTAAFAENVIVPEYSVLNVQAGQWQDESAAAYVV
;
A
#
# COMPACT_ATOMS: atom_id res chain seq x y z
N MET A 1 42.67 -34.02 3.18
CA MET A 1 41.90 -33.65 4.39
C MET A 1 41.96 -32.14 4.45
N SER A 2 41.06 -31.50 3.71
CA SER A 2 41.17 -30.08 3.45
C SER A 2 40.56 -29.27 4.59
N ASN A 3 41.21 -28.17 4.94
CA ASN A 3 40.56 -27.13 5.73
C ASN A 3 39.55 -26.32 4.90
N GLN A 4 39.25 -26.74 3.66
CA GLN A 4 38.30 -26.10 2.75
C GLN A 4 37.16 -27.04 2.34
N ILE A 5 35.95 -26.47 2.25
CA ILE A 5 34.76 -27.10 1.69
C ILE A 5 34.38 -26.33 0.42
N VAL A 6 34.20 -27.05 -0.68
CA VAL A 6 33.66 -26.51 -1.93
C VAL A 6 32.15 -26.72 -1.95
N VAL A 7 31.40 -25.65 -2.23
CA VAL A 7 29.97 -25.70 -2.52
C VAL A 7 29.77 -25.48 -4.01
N SER A 8 29.06 -26.39 -4.68
CA SER A 8 28.63 -26.24 -6.08
C SER A 8 27.11 -26.17 -6.17
N VAL A 9 26.59 -25.20 -6.92
CA VAL A 9 25.14 -24.99 -7.12
C VAL A 9 24.74 -25.51 -8.50
N GLY A 10 23.63 -26.24 -8.58
CA GLY A 10 23.14 -26.84 -9.83
C GLY A 10 21.69 -27.32 -9.74
N ARG A 11 21.27 -28.13 -10.71
CA ARG A 11 19.89 -28.67 -10.81
C ARG A 11 19.93 -30.19 -11.04
N LEU A 12 18.84 -30.88 -10.71
CA LEU A 12 18.67 -32.31 -11.02
C LEU A 12 17.89 -32.46 -12.34
N VAL A 13 18.54 -33.02 -13.37
CA VAL A 13 17.93 -33.32 -14.67
C VAL A 13 17.95 -34.84 -14.85
N GLY A 14 16.78 -35.48 -14.95
CA GLY A 14 16.67 -36.94 -15.05
C GLY A 14 17.30 -37.70 -13.87
N GLY A 15 17.33 -37.09 -12.67
CA GLY A 15 17.97 -37.64 -11.48
C GLY A 15 19.51 -37.51 -11.44
N ARG A 16 20.14 -36.90 -12.44
CA ARG A 16 21.57 -36.56 -12.43
C ARG A 16 21.75 -35.10 -12.04
N PHE A 17 22.76 -34.81 -11.22
CA PHE A 17 23.18 -33.44 -10.95
C PHE A 17 23.85 -32.87 -12.20
N VAL A 18 23.32 -31.74 -12.69
CA VAL A 18 23.89 -30.95 -13.76
C VAL A 18 24.24 -29.60 -13.14
N ASP A 19 25.52 -29.22 -13.21
CA ASP A 19 25.96 -27.90 -12.76
C ASP A 19 25.20 -26.80 -13.55
N ALA A 20 24.92 -25.65 -12.92
CA ALA A 20 24.31 -24.53 -13.64
C ALA A 20 25.26 -23.98 -14.73
N GLU A 21 24.72 -23.47 -15.84
CA GLU A 21 25.54 -22.82 -16.87
C GLU A 21 26.19 -21.56 -16.28
N GLY A 22 27.53 -21.60 -16.13
CA GLY A 22 28.28 -20.60 -15.36
C GLY A 22 28.52 -20.99 -13.89
N VAL A 23 29.08 -22.18 -13.66
CA VAL A 23 29.28 -22.77 -12.32
C VAL A 23 30.00 -21.82 -11.35
N VAL A 24 29.28 -21.31 -10.35
CA VAL A 24 29.89 -20.67 -9.19
C VAL A 24 30.24 -21.75 -8.16
N GLN A 25 31.52 -22.09 -8.08
CA GLN A 25 32.08 -22.84 -6.95
C GLN A 25 32.47 -21.85 -5.85
N TYR A 26 32.00 -22.08 -4.63
CA TYR A 26 32.36 -21.26 -3.47
C TYR A 26 33.19 -22.10 -2.49
N ASN A 27 34.35 -21.59 -2.08
CA ASN A 27 35.25 -22.30 -1.17
C ASN A 27 35.19 -21.64 0.22
N ALA A 28 34.91 -22.42 1.25
CA ALA A 28 34.81 -21.97 2.64
C ALA A 28 35.87 -22.64 3.54
N HIS A 29 36.58 -21.84 4.33
CA HIS A 29 37.54 -22.37 5.31
C HIS A 29 36.84 -22.82 6.59
N ARG A 30 36.99 -24.11 6.93
CA ARG A 30 36.48 -24.72 8.17
C ARG A 30 37.10 -24.07 9.41
N GLY A 31 36.30 -23.76 10.42
CA GLY A 31 36.74 -23.16 11.68
C GLY A 31 37.22 -21.70 11.57
N SER A 32 36.99 -21.03 10.43
CA SER A 32 37.53 -19.69 10.17
C SER A 32 36.85 -18.55 10.93
N GLY A 33 35.65 -18.80 11.49
CA GLY A 33 34.85 -17.81 12.22
C GLY A 33 34.29 -16.67 11.34
N LYS A 34 34.41 -16.78 10.01
CA LYS A 34 33.83 -15.87 9.02
C LYS A 34 32.96 -16.68 8.06
N PRO A 35 31.63 -16.72 8.25
CA PRO A 35 30.78 -17.54 7.41
C PRO A 35 30.85 -17.10 5.95
N LEU A 36 30.91 -18.07 5.04
CA LEU A 36 30.58 -17.85 3.64
C LEU A 36 29.06 -17.76 3.50
N TYR A 37 28.54 -16.60 3.09
CA TYR A 37 27.12 -16.43 2.80
C TYR A 37 26.85 -16.75 1.32
N ILE A 38 25.99 -17.74 1.06
CA ILE A 38 25.49 -18.12 -0.26
C ILE A 38 23.98 -17.90 -0.24
N ARG A 39 23.42 -17.16 -1.19
CA ARG A 39 21.97 -16.99 -1.24
C ARG A 39 21.29 -18.17 -1.92
N ALA A 40 20.19 -18.68 -1.37
CA ALA A 40 19.49 -19.81 -1.96
C ALA A 40 18.78 -19.44 -3.27
N GLU A 41 19.11 -20.16 -4.33
CA GLU A 41 18.42 -20.13 -5.62
C GLU A 41 17.17 -21.03 -5.62
N ALA A 42 16.14 -20.56 -6.33
CA ALA A 42 14.88 -21.28 -6.49
C ALA A 42 15.07 -22.63 -7.19
N HIS A 43 14.64 -23.70 -6.54
CA HIS A 43 14.76 -25.09 -7.01
C HIS A 43 16.19 -25.60 -7.27
N ALA A 44 17.23 -24.89 -6.82
CA ALA A 44 18.61 -25.37 -6.91
C ALA A 44 18.89 -26.54 -5.96
N VAL A 45 20.04 -27.17 -6.16
CA VAL A 45 20.60 -28.28 -5.36
C VAL A 45 22.06 -27.98 -5.09
N TYR A 46 22.54 -28.29 -3.89
CA TYR A 46 23.85 -27.90 -3.39
C TYR A 46 24.70 -29.15 -3.16
N ARG A 47 25.79 -29.28 -3.93
CA ARG A 47 26.81 -30.32 -3.72
C ARG A 47 27.88 -29.77 -2.79
N LEU A 48 28.16 -30.47 -1.69
CA LEU A 48 29.32 -30.23 -0.83
C LEU A 48 30.45 -31.18 -1.22
N ALA A 49 31.70 -30.72 -1.17
CA ALA A 49 32.89 -31.53 -1.37
C ALA A 49 34.07 -31.04 -0.52
N ASP A 50 34.93 -31.94 -0.05
CA ASP A 50 36.24 -31.61 0.50
C ASP A 50 37.21 -31.28 -0.66
N GLU A 51 37.89 -30.13 -0.60
CA GLU A 51 38.60 -29.57 -1.76
C GLU A 51 39.78 -30.44 -2.24
N ASP A 52 40.44 -31.18 -1.33
CA ASP A 52 41.56 -32.07 -1.67
C ASP A 52 41.11 -33.35 -2.40
N THR A 53 39.87 -33.79 -2.17
CA THR A 53 39.41 -35.15 -2.51
C THR A 53 38.21 -35.18 -3.47
N GLY A 54 37.39 -34.13 -3.50
CA GLY A 54 36.14 -34.09 -4.27
C GLY A 54 34.99 -34.91 -3.65
N LEU A 55 35.16 -35.44 -2.44
CA LEU A 55 34.24 -36.37 -1.78
C LEU A 55 33.49 -35.74 -0.58
N VAL A 56 32.56 -36.49 0.01
CA VAL A 56 31.85 -36.18 1.28
C VAL A 56 32.78 -35.49 2.30
N PRO A 57 32.53 -34.22 2.67
CA PRO A 57 33.19 -33.61 3.83
C PRO A 57 32.93 -34.40 5.11
N GLU A 58 33.99 -34.96 5.69
CA GLU A 58 33.94 -35.56 7.03
C GLU A 58 33.67 -34.49 8.10
N ASN A 59 33.09 -34.92 9.23
CA ASN A 59 32.80 -34.11 10.42
C ASN A 59 32.14 -32.75 10.16
N ILE A 60 31.12 -32.68 9.30
CA ILE A 60 30.23 -31.50 9.19
C ILE A 60 28.83 -31.76 9.74
N GLU A 61 28.13 -30.69 10.08
CA GLU A 61 26.71 -30.66 10.42
C GLU A 61 25.95 -29.55 9.69
N LEU A 62 24.65 -29.79 9.51
CA LEU A 62 23.69 -28.92 8.85
C LEU A 62 22.59 -28.59 9.86
N VAL A 63 22.45 -27.31 10.20
CA VAL A 63 21.53 -26.81 11.22
C VAL A 63 20.61 -25.76 10.61
N GLN A 64 19.30 -25.91 10.81
CA GLN A 64 18.34 -24.85 10.44
C GLN A 64 18.41 -23.69 11.44
N VAL A 65 18.56 -22.46 10.94
CA VAL A 65 18.47 -21.23 11.74
C VAL A 65 17.52 -20.27 11.04
N GLY A 66 16.29 -20.17 11.54
CA GLY A 66 15.22 -19.43 10.87
C GLY A 66 14.96 -19.98 9.46
N ASN A 67 15.11 -19.14 8.44
CA ASN A 67 14.96 -19.51 7.04
C ASN A 67 16.29 -19.94 6.37
N HIS A 68 17.40 -19.85 7.09
CA HIS A 68 18.76 -20.09 6.58
C HIS A 68 19.24 -21.48 7.00
N LEU A 69 20.07 -22.12 6.16
CA LEU A 69 20.74 -23.38 6.48
C LEU A 69 22.21 -23.08 6.83
N HIS A 70 22.59 -23.33 8.07
CA HIS A 70 23.96 -23.16 8.55
C HIS A 70 24.72 -24.49 8.40
N ILE A 71 25.95 -24.44 7.89
CA ILE A 71 26.84 -25.59 7.74
C ILE A 71 28.14 -25.28 8.49
N ARG A 72 28.61 -26.21 9.33
CA ARG A 72 29.86 -26.05 10.09
C ARG A 72 30.52 -27.40 10.38
N ALA A 73 31.81 -27.40 10.67
CA ALA A 73 32.48 -28.57 11.22
C ALA A 73 31.97 -28.89 12.64
N LYS A 74 31.67 -30.17 12.93
CA LYS A 74 31.15 -30.66 14.24
C LYS A 74 32.11 -30.36 15.40
N ASP A 75 33.41 -30.37 15.12
CA ASP A 75 34.47 -30.11 16.10
C ASP A 75 34.87 -28.61 16.18
N SER A 76 34.11 -27.71 15.53
CA SER A 76 34.45 -26.28 15.46
C SER A 76 34.17 -25.56 16.79
N ALA A 77 35.21 -24.92 17.34
CA ALA A 77 35.07 -24.02 18.48
C ALA A 77 34.56 -22.61 18.10
N ALA A 78 34.24 -22.36 16.83
CA ALA A 78 33.72 -21.07 16.37
C ALA A 78 32.22 -20.93 16.68
N ALA A 79 31.83 -19.81 17.27
CA ALA A 79 30.42 -19.48 17.52
C ALA A 79 29.62 -19.12 16.25
N GLN A 80 30.31 -18.96 15.12
CA GLN A 80 29.74 -18.67 13.80
C GLN A 80 29.94 -19.88 12.88
N PRO A 81 29.00 -20.18 11.97
CA PRO A 81 29.12 -21.29 11.03
C PRO A 81 30.20 -21.06 9.97
N ASP A 82 30.57 -22.11 9.24
CA ASP A 82 31.54 -22.01 8.14
C ASP A 82 30.87 -21.55 6.84
N ILE A 83 29.61 -21.95 6.62
CA ILE A 83 28.77 -21.56 5.48
C ILE A 83 27.35 -21.26 5.98
N VAL A 84 26.70 -20.23 5.41
CA VAL A 84 25.27 -19.96 5.55
C VAL A 84 24.64 -19.97 4.16
N ILE A 85 23.70 -20.89 3.91
CA ILE A 85 22.84 -20.84 2.74
C ILE A 85 21.57 -20.08 3.11
N GLU A 86 21.51 -18.80 2.76
CA GLU A 86 20.45 -17.88 3.16
C GLU A 86 19.13 -18.17 2.45
N ASP A 87 18.00 -18.06 3.15
CA ASP A 87 16.65 -18.34 2.61
C ASP A 87 16.48 -19.77 2.03
N TYR A 88 17.37 -20.71 2.36
CA TYR A 88 17.31 -22.12 1.90
C TYR A 88 15.95 -22.77 2.17
N TYR A 89 15.32 -22.49 3.31
CA TYR A 89 14.02 -23.05 3.67
C TYR A 89 12.83 -22.38 2.96
N ILE A 90 13.05 -21.30 2.23
CA ILE A 90 12.06 -20.63 1.36
C ILE A 90 12.22 -21.08 -0.10
N TYR A 91 13.44 -21.07 -0.64
CA TYR A 91 13.68 -21.22 -2.08
C TYR A 91 14.19 -22.61 -2.51
N ALA A 92 14.83 -23.37 -1.61
CA ALA A 92 15.49 -24.64 -1.93
C ALA A 92 14.89 -25.87 -1.23
N LYS A 93 14.11 -25.71 -0.15
CA LYS A 93 13.43 -26.84 0.51
C LYS A 93 12.33 -27.44 -0.38
N PRO A 94 12.36 -28.75 -0.71
CA PRO A 94 11.24 -29.47 -1.29
C PRO A 94 10.38 -30.12 -0.19
N GLU A 95 9.20 -30.60 -0.56
CA GLU A 95 8.25 -31.23 0.36
C GLU A 95 8.72 -32.59 0.92
N ASN A 96 9.74 -33.23 0.32
CA ASN A 96 10.18 -34.59 0.64
C ASN A 96 11.73 -34.75 0.62
N GLY A 97 12.46 -34.02 1.49
CA GLY A 97 13.88 -34.30 1.80
C GLY A 97 14.88 -33.17 1.52
N SER A 98 16.17 -33.38 1.81
CA SER A 98 17.20 -32.35 1.66
C SER A 98 17.70 -32.20 0.22
N ARG A 99 17.93 -30.95 -0.22
CA ARG A 99 18.66 -30.61 -1.47
C ARG A 99 20.14 -30.31 -1.24
N VAL A 100 20.73 -30.79 -0.15
CA VAL A 100 22.17 -30.74 0.10
C VAL A 100 22.72 -32.16 0.17
N PHE A 101 23.76 -32.44 -0.61
CA PHE A 101 24.31 -33.79 -0.78
C PHE A 101 25.83 -33.75 -1.09
N ALA A 102 26.48 -34.90 -1.02
CA ALA A 102 27.87 -35.08 -1.45
C ALA A 102 28.09 -36.49 -2.04
N PHE A 103 29.22 -36.73 -2.73
CA PHE A 103 29.53 -38.04 -3.33
C PHE A 103 30.57 -38.82 -2.51
N ASP A 104 30.32 -40.11 -2.28
CA ASP A 104 31.32 -41.00 -1.67
C ASP A 104 32.40 -41.47 -2.66
N ALA A 105 33.43 -42.15 -2.15
CA ALA A 105 34.53 -42.72 -2.94
C ALA A 105 34.11 -43.80 -3.97
N LYS A 106 32.82 -44.13 -4.07
CA LYS A 106 32.23 -45.06 -5.05
C LYS A 106 31.25 -44.35 -6.01
N GLY A 107 31.07 -43.04 -5.88
CA GLY A 107 30.17 -42.22 -6.69
C GLY A 107 28.70 -42.20 -6.24
N ASN A 108 28.37 -42.73 -5.05
CA ASN A 108 26.99 -42.66 -4.55
C ASN A 108 26.72 -41.28 -3.93
N ALA A 109 25.54 -40.72 -4.19
CA ALA A 109 25.08 -39.49 -3.55
C ALA A 109 24.56 -39.77 -2.13
N HIS A 110 25.19 -39.15 -1.13
CA HIS A 110 24.73 -39.12 0.25
C HIS A 110 24.06 -37.77 0.51
N TYR A 111 22.78 -37.79 0.85
CA TYR A 111 22.01 -36.60 1.19
C TYR A 111 22.13 -36.33 2.69
N TYR A 112 22.37 -35.07 3.05
CA TYR A 112 22.48 -34.68 4.45
C TYR A 112 21.08 -34.46 5.03
N GLU A 113 20.63 -35.35 5.91
CA GLU A 113 19.48 -35.07 6.77
C GLU A 113 19.81 -33.83 7.63
N VAL A 114 18.91 -32.84 7.64
CA VAL A 114 19.07 -31.68 8.51
C VAL A 114 18.40 -32.01 9.84
N GLU A 115 19.20 -32.01 10.91
CA GLU A 115 18.69 -32.07 12.27
C GLU A 115 17.91 -30.78 12.56
N ALA A 116 16.59 -30.89 12.75
CA ALA A 116 15.78 -29.77 13.22
C ALA A 116 16.18 -29.47 14.67
N PRO A 117 16.51 -28.21 15.02
CA PRO A 117 17.00 -27.90 16.37
C PRO A 117 15.92 -28.14 17.43
N GLU A 118 16.22 -29.00 18.40
CA GLU A 118 15.47 -29.04 19.64
C GLU A 118 15.71 -27.73 20.42
N THR A 119 14.62 -27.12 20.90
CA THR A 119 14.54 -25.79 21.53
C THR A 119 14.71 -24.58 20.60
N ALA A 120 13.87 -23.56 20.82
CA ALA A 120 13.92 -22.26 20.15
C ALA A 120 13.98 -21.16 21.21
N LEU A 121 14.94 -20.23 21.10
CA LEU A 121 15.13 -19.16 22.07
C LEU A 121 14.11 -18.04 21.87
N LEU A 122 13.24 -17.86 22.86
CA LEU A 122 12.35 -16.70 23.00
C LEU A 122 13.13 -15.47 23.48
N ALA A 123 12.71 -14.28 23.07
CA ALA A 123 13.40 -13.03 23.37
C ALA A 123 12.47 -11.95 23.94
N GLN A 124 12.06 -12.10 25.21
CA GLN A 124 11.70 -10.96 26.07
C GLN A 124 11.51 -11.36 27.54
N GLU A 125 12.33 -10.80 28.43
CA GLU A 125 11.83 -10.17 29.67
C GLU A 125 12.86 -9.13 30.14
N VAL A 126 12.40 -8.05 30.80
CA VAL A 126 13.23 -6.92 31.22
C VAL A 126 12.78 -6.44 32.60
N THR A 127 13.69 -6.36 33.57
CA THR A 127 13.48 -5.57 34.80
C THR A 127 14.81 -5.07 35.37
N VAL A 128 14.81 -3.84 35.91
CA VAL A 128 15.97 -3.19 36.54
C VAL A 128 15.98 -3.44 38.05
N GLY A 129 17.12 -3.83 38.62
CA GLY A 129 17.33 -3.92 40.07
C GLY A 129 18.71 -3.38 40.49
N ARG A 130 18.75 -2.45 41.46
CA ARG A 130 20.00 -1.84 41.95
C ARG A 130 20.55 -2.52 43.20
N SER A 131 21.81 -2.97 43.10
CA SER A 131 22.86 -3.00 44.14
C SER A 131 22.61 -3.66 45.53
N SER A 132 23.36 -4.74 45.84
CA SER A 132 24.42 -4.73 46.89
C SER A 132 25.18 -6.07 47.08
N SER A 133 26.52 -6.04 46.98
CA SER A 133 27.53 -6.87 47.69
C SER A 133 27.38 -8.40 47.94
N GLY A 134 28.06 -9.22 47.12
CA GLY A 134 29.11 -10.18 47.53
C GLY A 134 28.80 -11.61 48.04
N GLY A 135 29.53 -12.64 47.52
CA GLY A 135 29.84 -13.87 48.29
C GLY A 135 29.89 -15.27 47.61
N VAL A 136 31.02 -15.62 46.96
CA VAL A 136 31.66 -16.98 46.78
C VAL A 136 30.91 -18.27 46.31
N ASN A 137 31.63 -19.05 45.48
CA ASN A 137 31.21 -20.24 44.68
C ASN A 137 31.26 -21.63 45.39
N LYS A 138 30.56 -22.64 44.82
CA LYS A 138 31.07 -23.96 44.28
C LYS A 138 29.92 -24.92 43.87
N LEU A 139 29.89 -25.50 42.65
CA LEU A 139 30.46 -26.82 42.20
C LEU A 139 29.78 -28.07 42.85
N ALA A 140 29.45 -29.20 42.17
CA ALA A 140 29.82 -29.72 40.84
C ALA A 140 28.87 -30.84 40.30
N VAL A 141 28.91 -31.10 38.97
CA VAL A 141 29.10 -32.40 38.25
C VAL A 141 28.53 -33.73 38.84
N ALA A 142 27.94 -34.69 38.10
CA ALA A 142 27.34 -34.79 36.74
C ALA A 142 26.76 -36.22 36.50
N LEU A 143 26.12 -36.44 35.33
CA LEU A 143 25.87 -37.72 34.62
C LEU A 143 24.89 -38.77 35.23
N GLY A 144 24.11 -39.40 34.33
CA GLY A 144 23.46 -40.70 34.56
C GLY A 144 21.95 -40.66 34.83
N GLY A 145 21.13 -40.86 33.79
CA GLY A 145 19.69 -41.09 33.94
C GLY A 145 19.34 -42.58 34.11
N LEU A 146 18.11 -42.87 34.54
CA LEU A 146 17.46 -44.19 34.40
C LEU A 146 15.93 -44.03 34.45
N ALA A 147 15.20 -45.06 34.05
CA ALA A 147 13.78 -44.96 33.72
C ALA A 147 12.82 -45.47 34.82
N GLY A 148 11.63 -44.87 34.86
CA GLY A 148 10.38 -45.62 35.04
C GLY A 148 9.71 -45.63 36.42
N ALA A 149 8.38 -45.46 36.38
CA ALA A 149 7.36 -45.92 37.33
C ALA A 149 7.35 -45.40 38.79
N GLY A 150 6.16 -44.97 39.23
CA GLY A 150 5.59 -45.47 40.49
C GLY A 150 5.37 -44.49 41.65
N LEU A 151 4.09 -44.11 41.84
CA LEU A 151 3.33 -44.23 43.10
C LEU A 151 3.87 -43.67 44.45
N ILE A 152 3.03 -42.84 45.08
CA ILE A 152 2.74 -42.75 46.54
C ILE A 152 3.75 -41.99 47.45
N GLY A 153 3.20 -41.20 48.39
CA GLY A 153 3.89 -40.70 49.60
C GLY A 153 4.29 -39.22 49.54
N ALA A 154 3.59 -38.20 50.06
CA ALA A 154 2.74 -38.00 51.26
C ALA A 154 3.48 -37.51 52.53
N LEU A 155 2.85 -36.50 53.16
CA LEU A 155 2.96 -35.99 54.56
C LEU A 155 3.90 -34.82 54.94
N ALA A 156 3.27 -33.91 55.69
CA ALA A 156 3.77 -32.94 56.69
C ALA A 156 4.62 -31.72 56.24
N GLY A 157 4.33 -30.47 56.64
CA GLY A 157 3.15 -29.92 57.37
C GLY A 157 3.53 -28.89 58.46
N GLY A 158 2.60 -28.00 58.88
CA GLY A 158 2.97 -27.00 59.92
C GLY A 158 2.01 -25.92 60.46
N GLY A 159 0.67 -26.08 60.45
CA GLY A 159 -0.28 -25.18 61.18
C GLY A 159 -0.45 -23.74 60.65
N GLY A 160 -1.44 -22.93 61.07
CA GLY A 160 -2.61 -23.14 61.95
C GLY A 160 -3.22 -21.77 62.36
N GLY A 161 -4.47 -21.61 62.82
CA GLY A 161 -5.60 -22.54 62.90
C GLY A 161 -6.77 -22.00 63.76
N GLY A 162 -8.03 -22.29 63.37
CA GLY A 162 -9.28 -21.97 64.12
C GLY A 162 -10.46 -21.89 63.14
N LYS A 163 -11.43 -22.83 63.07
CA LYS A 163 -12.42 -23.36 64.04
C LYS A 163 -13.52 -22.35 64.41
N SER A 164 -14.82 -22.67 64.31
CA SER A 164 -15.53 -23.92 63.92
C SER A 164 -16.87 -23.56 63.20
N SER A 165 -17.77 -24.44 62.73
CA SER A 165 -18.18 -25.81 63.12
C SER A 165 -18.69 -26.63 61.92
N HIS A 166 -19.34 -27.79 62.18
CA HIS A 166 -20.02 -28.65 61.19
C HIS A 166 -21.55 -28.60 61.34
N GLU A 167 -22.30 -28.83 60.25
CA GLU A 167 -22.92 -30.15 59.96
C GLU A 167 -23.24 -30.27 58.45
N ALA A 168 -23.69 -31.44 57.95
CA ALA A 168 -23.67 -31.74 56.52
C ALA A 168 -24.88 -32.54 55.99
N ALA A 169 -25.38 -32.15 54.82
CA ALA A 169 -26.22 -32.96 53.91
C ALA A 169 -26.18 -32.36 52.48
N ALA A 170 -26.43 -33.17 51.45
CA ALA A 170 -26.42 -32.75 50.04
C ALA A 170 -27.83 -32.60 49.46
N PRO A 171 -28.04 -31.69 48.47
CA PRO A 171 -29.25 -31.69 47.64
C PRO A 171 -28.99 -31.89 46.13
N SER A 172 -29.67 -32.90 45.56
CA SER A 172 -30.28 -32.97 44.21
C SER A 172 -29.63 -32.32 42.97
N ALA A 173 -29.51 -33.13 41.90
CA ALA A 173 -29.25 -32.69 40.52
C ALA A 173 -30.40 -31.84 39.91
N PRO A 174 -30.11 -31.00 38.88
CA PRO A 174 -31.13 -30.20 38.19
C PRO A 174 -32.06 -31.05 37.31
N ALA A 175 -33.34 -30.67 37.25
CA ALA A 175 -34.38 -31.39 36.52
C ALA A 175 -34.53 -30.95 35.06
N LYS A 176 -34.90 -31.90 34.18
CA LYS A 176 -35.31 -31.63 32.79
C LYS A 176 -36.80 -31.28 32.71
N VAL A 177 -37.17 -30.38 31.81
CA VAL A 177 -38.54 -30.23 31.29
C VAL A 177 -38.47 -30.24 29.75
N ASN A 178 -39.41 -30.94 29.11
CA ASN A 178 -39.41 -31.19 27.67
C ASN A 178 -40.22 -30.19 26.85
N ARG A 179 -39.94 -30.15 25.54
CA ARG A 179 -40.76 -29.53 24.48
C ARG A 179 -42.21 -30.01 24.48
N LYS A 180 -43.07 -29.27 23.78
CA LYS A 180 -44.28 -29.80 23.14
C LYS A 180 -44.39 -29.33 21.68
N GLU A 181 -44.99 -30.22 20.89
CA GLU A 181 -45.27 -30.29 19.44
C GLU A 181 -46.60 -31.14 19.42
N GLU A 182 -47.58 -31.08 18.51
CA GLU A 182 -47.72 -30.76 17.07
C GLU A 182 -49.13 -30.08 16.86
N ALA A 183 -49.40 -29.16 15.91
CA ALA A 183 -49.73 -29.30 14.46
C ALA A 183 -51.16 -29.90 14.14
N PRO A 184 -51.74 -29.83 12.89
CA PRO A 184 -51.39 -29.06 11.67
C PRO A 184 -52.59 -28.48 10.83
N LEU A 185 -52.30 -27.95 9.63
CA LEU A 185 -53.09 -27.85 8.36
C LEU A 185 -54.01 -26.63 8.03
N GLY A 186 -53.62 -25.92 6.94
CA GLY A 186 -54.39 -24.94 6.13
C GLY A 186 -53.53 -24.51 4.90
N LYS A 187 -54.10 -24.02 3.78
CA LYS A 187 -53.37 -23.77 2.50
C LYS A 187 -53.44 -22.31 2.00
N MET A 188 -52.33 -21.85 1.39
CA MET A 188 -52.14 -21.01 0.15
C MET A 188 -53.14 -19.88 -0.19
N PRO A 189 -52.69 -18.69 -0.71
CA PRO A 189 -51.89 -18.59 -1.94
C PRO A 189 -50.75 -17.54 -1.92
N SER A 190 -50.45 -16.91 -3.07
CA SER A 190 -49.19 -16.25 -3.44
C SER A 190 -49.34 -14.78 -3.91
N GLU A 191 -48.18 -14.16 -4.22
CA GLU A 191 -47.93 -12.93 -5.02
C GLU A 191 -47.77 -11.54 -4.34
N GLU A 192 -46.71 -10.86 -4.81
CA GLU A 192 -46.44 -9.42 -4.98
C GLU A 192 -46.50 -8.34 -3.85
N LYS A 193 -45.32 -7.70 -3.69
CA LYS A 193 -45.04 -6.24 -3.58
C LYS A 193 -45.17 -5.47 -2.23
N ASN A 194 -44.37 -4.39 -2.21
CA ASN A 194 -44.29 -3.25 -1.29
C ASN A 194 -43.88 -3.46 0.19
N SER A 195 -42.59 -3.29 0.46
CA SER A 195 -42.08 -2.72 1.72
C SER A 195 -42.01 -1.18 1.63
N GLY A 196 -42.57 -0.49 2.63
CA GLY A 196 -42.37 0.95 2.82
C GLY A 196 -41.14 1.22 3.69
N GLY A 197 -40.40 2.30 3.40
CA GLY A 197 -39.15 2.62 4.09
C GLY A 197 -39.23 3.81 5.07
N ALA A 198 -38.19 3.93 5.90
CA ALA A 198 -37.79 5.17 6.57
C ALA A 198 -36.33 5.44 6.15
N GLN A 199 -36.09 6.16 5.05
CA GLN A 199 -36.10 7.63 4.94
C GLN A 199 -34.74 8.22 5.35
N LEU A 200 -33.82 8.15 4.39
CA LEU A 200 -32.48 8.74 4.42
C LEU A 200 -32.58 10.25 4.09
N PHE A 201 -31.77 11.09 4.73
CA PHE A 201 -31.63 12.49 4.33
C PHE A 201 -30.63 12.60 3.17
N ILE A 202 -31.11 13.02 2.00
CA ILE A 202 -30.28 13.35 0.83
C ILE A 202 -30.34 14.87 0.63
N ALA A 203 -29.18 15.50 0.48
CA ALA A 203 -29.07 16.87 -0.01
C ALA A 203 -28.72 16.82 -1.51
N THR A 204 -29.65 17.23 -2.37
CA THR A 204 -29.47 17.25 -3.83
C THR A 204 -28.89 18.58 -4.30
N ASN A 205 -27.93 18.52 -5.23
CA ASN A 205 -27.44 19.68 -5.98
C ASN A 205 -27.27 19.24 -7.45
N ASP A 206 -28.38 19.24 -8.20
CA ASP A 206 -28.38 18.98 -9.64
C ASP A 206 -28.17 20.29 -10.43
N ALA A 207 -27.13 20.35 -11.26
CA ALA A 207 -26.92 21.42 -12.23
C ALA A 207 -25.97 20.98 -13.36
N GLU A 208 -26.49 20.20 -14.33
CA GLU A 208 -25.76 19.99 -15.59
C GLU A 208 -25.70 21.28 -16.43
N PRO A 209 -24.56 21.62 -17.05
CA PRO A 209 -24.47 22.74 -17.98
C PRO A 209 -24.97 22.36 -19.37
N THR A 210 -25.91 23.13 -19.91
CA THR A 210 -26.32 23.06 -21.34
C THR A 210 -25.85 24.29 -22.11
N VAL A 211 -25.40 24.08 -23.34
CA VAL A 211 -24.86 25.13 -24.23
C VAL A 211 -25.98 25.71 -25.10
N ALA A 212 -26.00 27.03 -25.27
CA ALA A 212 -26.82 27.72 -26.27
C ALA A 212 -26.05 28.90 -26.87
N ASP A 213 -26.03 29.00 -28.21
CA ASP A 213 -25.26 30.01 -28.94
C ASP A 213 -25.83 31.43 -28.82
N VAL A 214 -24.96 32.41 -28.51
CA VAL A 214 -25.18 33.82 -28.83
C VAL A 214 -23.86 34.46 -29.29
N ALA A 215 -23.85 35.04 -30.48
CA ALA A 215 -22.74 35.84 -31.01
C ALA A 215 -23.24 36.80 -32.10
N PRO A 216 -22.53 37.91 -32.42
CA PRO A 216 -21.55 38.66 -31.62
C PRO A 216 -21.93 40.16 -31.53
N PRO A 217 -21.06 41.01 -30.95
CA PRO A 217 -20.73 42.28 -31.59
C PRO A 217 -19.24 42.38 -31.95
N ALA A 218 -18.90 43.20 -32.95
CA ALA A 218 -17.57 43.25 -33.56
C ALA A 218 -16.73 44.49 -33.17
N ASP A 219 -15.40 44.29 -33.29
CA ASP A 219 -14.32 45.26 -33.50
C ASP A 219 -14.27 46.58 -32.71
N LYS A 220 -13.17 46.74 -31.96
CA LYS A 220 -12.22 47.85 -32.16
C LYS A 220 -10.79 47.49 -31.71
N GLN A 221 -9.82 48.25 -32.22
CA GLN A 221 -8.38 47.98 -32.16
C GLN A 221 -7.67 48.85 -31.11
N GLU A 222 -6.35 48.67 -30.99
CA GLU A 222 -5.38 49.49 -30.22
C GLU A 222 -5.43 49.28 -28.69
N GLU A 223 -4.33 49.32 -27.92
CA GLU A 223 -2.91 49.58 -28.22
C GLU A 223 -1.97 48.76 -27.30
N ASN A 224 -0.67 48.69 -27.60
CA ASN A 224 0.34 47.96 -26.79
C ASN A 224 0.92 48.82 -25.65
N LYS A 225 1.03 48.27 -24.41
CA LYS A 225 2.26 48.30 -23.58
C LYS A 225 2.21 47.54 -22.24
N GLU A 226 3.36 46.94 -21.94
CA GLU A 226 4.01 46.62 -20.63
C GLU A 226 3.17 46.64 -19.33
N ILE A 227 3.25 45.54 -18.56
CA ILE A 227 4.10 45.47 -17.34
C ILE A 227 4.39 44.01 -16.93
N GLU A 228 5.48 43.86 -16.18
CA GLU A 228 6.27 42.68 -15.81
C GLU A 228 5.58 41.55 -15.00
N GLN A 229 6.22 40.37 -15.00
CA GLN A 229 5.91 39.25 -14.10
C GLN A 229 6.54 39.47 -12.71
N ALA A 230 5.86 39.01 -11.63
CA ALA A 230 6.45 38.94 -10.30
C ALA A 230 6.55 37.49 -9.82
N ARG A 231 7.79 36.99 -9.66
CA ARG A 231 8.10 35.80 -8.84
C ARG A 231 8.50 36.24 -7.43
N PRO A 232 8.14 35.52 -6.36
CA PRO A 232 8.93 35.47 -5.14
C PRO A 232 10.23 34.67 -5.39
N SER A 233 11.33 35.04 -4.72
CA SER A 233 12.67 34.52 -4.98
C SER A 233 13.15 33.47 -3.96
N GLU A 234 13.88 32.47 -4.43
CA GLU A 234 14.82 31.70 -3.59
C GLU A 234 16.01 32.58 -3.17
N ASN A 235 16.69 32.22 -2.08
CA ASN A 235 17.98 32.80 -1.69
C ASN A 235 19.13 31.81 -2.00
N VAL A 236 20.18 32.32 -2.63
CA VAL A 236 21.36 31.57 -3.13
C VAL A 236 22.40 31.41 -1.99
N VAL A 237 23.48 30.62 -2.10
CA VAL A 237 24.85 31.02 -2.54
C VAL A 237 25.79 29.87 -2.11
N GLN A 238 26.83 29.39 -2.81
CA GLN A 238 27.30 29.40 -4.22
C GLN A 238 28.41 28.32 -4.33
N ALA A 239 28.72 27.86 -5.56
CA ALA A 239 30.07 27.41 -5.95
C ALA A 239 30.24 27.60 -7.47
N ASP A 240 31.38 28.12 -7.91
CA ASP A 240 31.57 28.58 -9.29
C ASP A 240 31.93 27.48 -10.30
N THR A 241 31.65 27.76 -11.58
CA THR A 241 32.23 27.04 -12.73
C THR A 241 32.87 28.07 -13.67
N VAL A 242 34.02 27.75 -14.26
CA VAL A 242 34.72 28.63 -15.22
C VAL A 242 34.31 28.28 -16.65
N GLU A 243 34.33 29.30 -17.53
CA GLU A 243 34.03 29.25 -18.97
C GLU A 243 35.02 28.32 -19.73
N VAL A 244 34.80 27.93 -20.99
CA VAL A 244 35.04 28.75 -22.21
C VAL A 244 34.27 28.20 -23.42
N SER A 245 34.11 29.07 -24.43
CA SER A 245 33.44 29.00 -25.75
C SER A 245 34.03 27.95 -26.74
N GLU A 246 33.68 27.84 -28.04
CA GLU A 246 33.13 28.81 -29.03
C GLU A 246 32.56 28.13 -30.31
N GLU A 247 31.64 28.82 -31.01
CA GLU A 247 31.37 28.95 -32.48
C GLU A 247 31.65 27.82 -33.54
N ALA A 248 31.08 27.81 -34.77
CA ALA A 248 29.88 28.41 -35.41
C ALA A 248 29.73 27.87 -36.89
N ALA A 249 28.94 28.59 -37.73
CA ALA A 249 28.62 28.40 -39.16
C ALA A 249 27.62 27.26 -39.50
N GLU A 250 26.40 27.47 -40.05
CA GLU A 250 25.80 28.43 -41.02
C GLU A 250 25.90 28.01 -42.51
N VAL A 251 24.75 28.00 -43.21
CA VAL A 251 24.49 28.47 -44.60
C VAL A 251 23.01 28.23 -44.98
N ALA A 252 22.40 29.22 -45.65
CA ALA A 252 21.07 29.22 -46.30
C ALA A 252 21.24 29.84 -47.73
N PRO A 253 20.23 30.23 -48.55
CA PRO A 253 18.76 30.34 -48.35
C PRO A 253 17.87 30.00 -49.60
N ALA A 254 16.62 30.50 -49.59
CA ALA A 254 15.79 30.95 -50.74
C ALA A 254 15.11 29.93 -51.70
N GLU A 255 13.96 30.21 -52.34
CA GLU A 255 12.76 31.04 -51.99
C GLU A 255 11.58 30.72 -52.98
N ASP A 256 10.55 31.57 -52.99
CA ASP A 256 9.47 31.79 -54.00
C ASP A 256 8.08 31.12 -53.88
N ALA A 257 7.07 31.91 -54.29
CA ALA A 257 5.64 31.59 -54.45
C ALA A 257 5.05 32.40 -55.63
N PRO A 258 3.84 32.09 -56.16
CA PRO A 258 2.78 33.13 -56.14
C PRO A 258 1.33 32.59 -56.06
N SER A 259 0.35 33.49 -56.04
CA SER A 259 -1.09 33.25 -55.82
C SER A 259 -2.02 33.79 -56.93
N VAL A 260 -3.23 33.21 -57.07
CA VAL A 260 -4.40 33.70 -57.86
C VAL A 260 -5.71 33.07 -57.27
N ALA A 261 -6.91 33.38 -57.75
CA ALA A 261 -7.85 34.37 -57.17
C ALA A 261 -9.34 34.02 -57.51
N ASP A 262 -10.29 34.88 -57.11
CA ASP A 262 -11.75 34.92 -57.40
C ASP A 262 -12.64 33.76 -56.83
N GLN A 263 -13.85 33.90 -56.26
CA GLN A 263 -14.99 34.87 -56.18
C GLN A 263 -16.22 34.60 -57.08
N GLU A 264 -17.32 34.05 -56.53
CA GLU A 264 -18.70 34.58 -56.71
C GLU A 264 -19.66 34.18 -55.54
N LYS A 265 -20.94 34.64 -55.56
CA LYS A 265 -21.47 35.39 -54.38
C LYS A 265 -23.01 35.56 -54.21
N THR A 266 -23.85 34.51 -54.14
CA THR A 266 -25.32 34.61 -53.81
C THR A 266 -25.82 33.45 -52.92
N LYS A 267 -26.63 33.62 -51.85
CA LYS A 267 -28.04 34.12 -51.71
C LYS A 267 -29.05 33.19 -52.42
N GLU A 268 -30.21 32.79 -51.87
CA GLU A 268 -31.05 33.24 -50.72
C GLU A 268 -31.68 31.98 -50.01
N VAL A 269 -31.94 31.88 -48.69
CA VAL A 269 -32.99 32.45 -47.79
C VAL A 269 -34.34 31.69 -47.80
N GLU A 270 -35.02 31.64 -46.62
CA GLU A 270 -36.30 30.96 -46.28
C GLU A 270 -36.28 29.42 -46.10
N GLN A 271 -37.14 28.78 -45.29
CA GLN A 271 -37.72 29.08 -43.95
C GLN A 271 -38.44 27.80 -43.43
N HIS A 272 -38.98 27.84 -42.20
CA HIS A 272 -39.94 26.89 -41.60
C HIS A 272 -39.51 25.43 -41.21
N LYS A 273 -39.56 25.21 -39.89
CA LYS A 273 -39.82 23.93 -39.20
C LYS A 273 -41.36 23.60 -39.27
N PRO A 274 -41.92 22.52 -38.66
CA PRO A 274 -42.67 21.52 -39.42
C PRO A 274 -44.19 21.44 -39.15
N SER A 275 -44.92 20.72 -40.01
CA SER A 275 -46.25 20.11 -39.80
C SER A 275 -46.47 19.09 -40.94
N GLU A 276 -46.60 17.77 -40.74
CA GLU A 276 -47.61 16.98 -40.00
C GLU A 276 -48.92 16.71 -40.80
N LYS A 277 -49.31 15.42 -40.93
CA LYS A 277 -50.66 14.86 -41.25
C LYS A 277 -50.57 13.33 -41.45
N VAL A 278 -51.56 12.48 -41.12
CA VAL A 278 -52.63 12.47 -40.07
C VAL A 278 -53.38 11.11 -40.12
N ALA A 279 -53.73 10.54 -38.96
CA ALA A 279 -54.88 9.65 -38.66
C ALA A 279 -54.70 9.14 -37.20
N GLN A 280 -55.57 9.44 -36.22
CA GLN A 280 -56.92 8.89 -35.97
C GLN A 280 -56.90 7.38 -35.63
N ALA A 281 -57.58 6.85 -34.60
CA ALA A 281 -58.72 7.35 -33.79
C ALA A 281 -58.85 6.53 -32.47
N ASP A 282 -59.57 6.92 -31.39
CA ASP A 282 -60.19 8.20 -30.96
C ASP A 282 -60.76 8.08 -29.50
N MET A 283 -60.71 9.17 -28.70
CA MET A 283 -61.75 9.62 -27.70
C MET A 283 -62.05 8.81 -26.39
N LEU A 284 -62.54 9.38 -25.26
CA LEU A 284 -62.86 10.77 -24.84
C LEU A 284 -63.04 10.94 -23.29
N GLU A 285 -63.21 12.20 -22.84
CA GLU A 285 -64.00 12.70 -21.67
C GLU A 285 -63.49 12.51 -20.20
N VAL A 286 -63.62 13.47 -19.26
CA VAL A 286 -64.07 14.89 -19.30
C VAL A 286 -63.67 15.73 -18.05
N SER A 287 -63.60 17.07 -18.16
CA SER A 287 -63.74 18.13 -17.10
C SER A 287 -62.70 18.25 -15.97
N GLU A 288 -62.58 19.33 -15.15
CA GLU A 288 -62.71 20.83 -15.18
C GLU A 288 -62.38 21.33 -13.73
N GLU A 289 -62.05 22.56 -13.32
CA GLU A 289 -61.79 23.92 -13.88
C GLU A 289 -60.64 24.55 -13.01
N ALA A 290 -59.70 25.37 -13.52
CA ALA A 290 -59.70 26.82 -13.80
C ALA A 290 -59.62 27.82 -12.58
N ALA A 291 -58.77 28.85 -12.75
CA ALA A 291 -58.86 30.22 -12.19
C ALA A 291 -58.53 30.44 -10.66
N GLU A 292 -58.14 31.64 -10.15
CA GLU A 292 -57.85 32.96 -10.77
C GLU A 292 -56.97 33.90 -9.86
N VAL A 293 -56.37 34.95 -10.47
CA VAL A 293 -55.74 36.21 -9.95
C VAL A 293 -54.74 36.24 -8.76
N ALA A 294 -53.73 37.12 -8.88
CA ALA A 294 -52.92 37.70 -7.78
C ALA A 294 -53.61 38.96 -7.15
N PRO A 295 -53.01 39.82 -6.27
CA PRO A 295 -51.83 40.67 -6.58
C PRO A 295 -50.96 41.07 -5.36
N THR A 296 -50.16 42.15 -5.51
CA THR A 296 -49.56 43.04 -4.47
C THR A 296 -48.44 42.45 -3.58
N GLU A 297 -47.23 43.05 -3.51
CA GLU A 297 -46.82 44.35 -2.91
C GLU A 297 -46.90 44.33 -1.36
N ASP A 298 -45.95 44.87 -0.59
CA ASP A 298 -44.70 45.57 -0.94
C ASP A 298 -43.64 45.51 0.19
N ALA A 299 -42.43 46.02 -0.06
CA ALA A 299 -41.41 46.23 0.98
C ALA A 299 -41.07 47.72 1.19
N PRO A 300 -41.21 48.23 2.44
CA PRO A 300 -40.30 49.23 3.00
C PRO A 300 -39.65 48.71 4.31
N SER A 301 -38.38 48.99 4.69
CA SER A 301 -37.60 50.24 4.64
C SER A 301 -38.13 51.30 5.64
N VAL A 302 -37.34 52.19 6.28
CA VAL A 302 -35.92 52.59 6.17
C VAL A 302 -35.51 53.50 7.38
N ILE A 303 -34.23 53.89 7.51
CA ILE A 303 -33.70 55.09 8.26
C ILE A 303 -33.77 55.04 9.82
N ASP A 304 -32.99 55.79 10.61
CA ASP A 304 -31.57 56.25 10.64
C ASP A 304 -31.37 57.08 11.96
N GLN A 305 -30.14 57.45 12.33
CA GLN A 305 -29.68 58.63 13.12
C GLN A 305 -30.59 59.27 14.22
N ASN A 306 -30.08 59.70 15.39
CA ASN A 306 -29.13 60.84 15.48
C ASN A 306 -28.56 61.14 16.90
N THR A 307 -27.40 61.84 16.92
CA THR A 307 -26.87 62.94 17.80
C THR A 307 -27.47 63.30 19.20
N ALA A 308 -26.78 63.98 20.14
CA ALA A 308 -25.40 64.51 20.24
C ALA A 308 -25.05 65.06 21.66
N GLU A 309 -23.76 65.37 21.88
CA GLU A 309 -23.21 66.52 22.68
C GLU A 309 -23.40 66.57 24.23
N ASN A 310 -22.58 67.26 25.04
CA ASN A 310 -21.48 68.20 24.76
C ASN A 310 -20.41 68.31 25.89
N GLN A 311 -19.17 68.63 25.51
CA GLN A 311 -18.16 69.45 26.25
C GLN A 311 -17.61 68.98 27.65
N GLU A 312 -16.47 69.44 28.16
CA GLU A 312 -15.64 70.63 27.83
C GLU A 312 -14.11 70.44 28.12
N LEU A 313 -13.24 70.88 27.16
CA LEU A 313 -11.89 71.54 27.24
C LEU A 313 -10.80 71.16 28.31
N GLU A 314 -9.48 71.37 28.16
CA GLU A 314 -8.63 72.06 27.15
C GLU A 314 -7.12 71.60 27.15
N LYS A 315 -6.41 71.71 26.00
CA LYS A 315 -5.00 72.16 25.72
C LYS A 315 -3.78 71.76 26.63
N THR A 316 -2.50 71.70 26.21
CA THR A 316 -1.70 71.63 24.93
C THR A 316 -0.19 71.50 25.27
N ALA A 317 0.65 70.95 24.36
CA ALA A 317 2.09 71.28 24.15
C ALA A 317 3.11 70.99 25.30
N GLU A 318 4.44 70.83 25.11
CA GLU A 318 5.33 70.60 23.95
C GLU A 318 6.72 70.08 24.46
N VAL A 319 7.35 69.14 23.72
CA VAL A 319 8.78 69.12 23.30
C VAL A 319 9.98 68.97 24.30
N GLU A 320 10.88 68.02 23.94
CA GLU A 320 12.35 67.88 24.20
C GLU A 320 13.03 67.32 25.50
N ASN A 321 13.88 66.30 25.24
CA ASN A 321 15.29 66.08 25.65
C ASN A 321 15.79 66.39 27.09
N ALA A 322 16.30 65.37 27.80
CA ALA A 322 17.75 65.09 27.93
C ALA A 322 18.06 63.89 28.85
N ALA A 323 19.26 63.31 28.74
CA ALA A 323 19.71 62.12 29.49
C ALA A 323 20.45 62.44 30.81
N VAL A 324 20.63 61.44 31.70
CA VAL A 324 21.93 61.10 32.37
C VAL A 324 21.88 59.77 33.20
N VAL A 325 22.74 58.82 32.80
CA VAL A 325 23.59 57.84 33.54
C VAL A 325 23.09 57.09 34.83
N LYS A 326 23.39 55.77 34.89
CA LYS A 326 23.18 54.80 36.02
C LYS A 326 24.23 54.93 37.15
N PRO A 327 24.00 54.41 38.38
CA PRO A 327 24.34 53.00 38.71
C PRO A 327 23.37 52.31 39.71
N VAL A 328 22.89 51.06 39.48
CA VAL A 328 23.44 49.72 39.91
C VAL A 328 23.01 49.26 41.32
N ASP A 329 22.68 47.96 41.43
CA ASP A 329 22.37 47.11 42.60
C ASP A 329 21.17 47.40 43.52
N GLN A 330 20.06 46.67 43.30
CA GLN A 330 19.65 45.55 44.18
C GLN A 330 18.57 44.67 43.51
N VAL A 331 18.37 43.44 44.02
CA VAL A 331 17.43 42.44 43.49
C VAL A 331 16.38 42.10 44.55
N GLU A 332 15.09 42.27 44.22
CA GLU A 332 13.93 41.59 44.84
C GLU A 332 12.69 41.73 43.91
N PRO A 333 11.54 41.07 44.15
CA PRO A 333 10.71 40.51 43.06
C PRO A 333 9.80 41.50 42.32
N THR A 334 9.58 41.21 41.04
CA THR A 334 8.64 41.94 40.16
C THR A 334 7.18 41.56 40.41
N SER A 335 6.33 42.59 40.57
CA SER A 335 4.86 42.50 40.62
C SER A 335 4.27 41.88 39.34
N PRO A 336 3.12 41.17 39.38
CA PRO A 336 2.53 40.48 38.22
C PRO A 336 1.85 41.39 37.16
N ASP A 337 2.39 42.59 36.91
CA ASP A 337 1.86 43.57 35.95
C ASP A 337 2.66 43.62 34.62
N SER A 338 3.26 42.49 34.21
CA SER A 338 4.04 42.39 32.97
C SER A 338 3.71 41.14 32.13
N LEU A 339 2.42 40.86 31.97
CA LEU A 339 1.90 40.11 30.83
C LEU A 339 1.32 41.11 29.83
N GLU A 340 2.13 41.51 28.84
CA GLU A 340 1.62 42.28 27.70
C GLU A 340 0.56 41.44 26.97
N LYS A 341 -0.56 42.06 26.62
CA LYS A 341 -1.65 41.40 25.88
C LYS A 341 -1.21 41.12 24.43
N VAL A 342 -0.54 40.00 24.21
CA VAL A 342 -0.37 39.41 22.88
C VAL A 342 -1.76 39.02 22.38
N GLY A 343 -2.33 39.89 21.55
CA GLY A 343 -3.74 39.83 21.22
C GLY A 343 -4.10 38.67 20.30
N ASN A 344 -5.12 37.92 20.70
CA ASN A 344 -6.12 37.42 19.77
C ASN A 344 -7.49 37.68 20.42
N ASN A 345 -8.47 38.13 19.65
CA ASN A 345 -9.82 38.32 20.18
C ASN A 345 -10.48 36.94 20.37
N ASP A 346 -11.14 36.74 21.51
CA ASP A 346 -12.22 35.76 21.83
C ASP A 346 -12.18 35.32 23.32
N SER A 347 -11.03 35.48 23.99
CA SER A 347 -10.81 34.97 25.36
C SER A 347 -11.35 35.91 26.47
N GLU A 348 -12.59 35.74 26.91
CA GLU A 348 -13.01 36.22 28.23
C GLU A 348 -12.44 35.33 29.35
N VAL A 349 -11.91 35.95 30.40
CA VAL A 349 -11.44 35.27 31.62
C VAL A 349 -12.67 34.93 32.46
N MET A 350 -13.00 33.64 32.56
CA MET A 350 -14.21 33.18 33.25
C MET A 350 -13.98 33.02 34.76
N GLU A 351 -12.88 32.38 35.14
CA GLU A 351 -12.60 32.02 36.54
C GLU A 351 -11.11 32.11 36.87
N VAL A 352 -10.78 32.61 38.06
CA VAL A 352 -9.41 32.57 38.61
C VAL A 352 -9.26 31.35 39.52
N ARG A 353 -8.09 30.70 39.50
CA ARG A 353 -7.72 29.59 40.38
C ARG A 353 -6.37 29.81 41.04
N PHE A 354 -6.18 29.15 42.18
CA PHE A 354 -4.93 29.13 42.93
C PHE A 354 -4.38 27.70 42.91
N GLY A 355 -3.35 27.47 42.11
CA GLY A 355 -2.59 26.22 42.08
C GLY A 355 -1.51 26.17 43.17
N LYS A 356 -0.65 25.15 43.12
CA LYS A 356 0.54 25.09 43.99
C LYS A 356 1.62 26.08 43.56
N ASP A 357 1.71 26.34 42.27
CA ASP A 357 2.84 27.01 41.63
C ASP A 357 2.54 28.49 41.30
N GLY A 358 1.27 28.93 41.48
CA GLY A 358 0.83 30.29 41.20
C GLY A 358 -0.68 30.43 41.12
N HIS A 359 -1.14 31.57 40.62
CA HIS A 359 -2.51 31.72 40.12
C HIS A 359 -2.55 31.35 38.63
N PHE A 360 -3.64 30.72 38.20
CA PHE A 360 -3.91 30.43 36.79
C PHE A 360 -5.36 30.76 36.47
N TYR A 361 -5.67 31.01 35.21
CA TYR A 361 -6.99 31.39 34.74
C TYR A 361 -7.64 30.28 33.93
N ILE A 362 -8.96 30.18 34.02
CA ILE A 362 -9.77 29.34 33.15
C ILE A 362 -10.50 30.26 32.18
N TYR A 363 -10.20 30.05 30.90
CA TYR A 363 -10.76 30.79 29.77
C TYR A 363 -11.86 29.97 29.10
N GLN A 364 -12.64 30.63 28.25
CA GLN A 364 -13.55 30.00 27.31
C GLN A 364 -13.02 30.16 25.88
N HIS A 365 -13.07 29.10 25.08
CA HIS A 365 -12.90 29.10 23.63
C HIS A 365 -14.22 28.68 22.98
N GLU A 366 -14.60 29.26 21.84
CA GLU A 366 -15.84 28.89 21.13
C GLU A 366 -15.86 27.40 20.74
N LYS A 367 -14.92 26.97 19.88
CA LYS A 367 -14.78 25.57 19.44
C LYS A 367 -14.34 24.58 20.54
N TYR A 368 -13.36 24.92 21.37
CA TYR A 368 -12.69 23.95 22.27
C TYR A 368 -13.19 23.93 23.72
N GLY A 369 -14.18 24.77 24.06
CA GLY A 369 -14.74 24.81 25.41
C GLY A 369 -13.84 25.55 26.42
N ARG A 370 -13.95 25.18 27.71
CA ARG A 370 -13.09 25.73 28.75
C ARG A 370 -11.64 25.25 28.58
N TYR A 371 -10.67 26.13 28.83
CA TYR A 371 -9.24 25.80 28.75
C TYR A 371 -8.37 26.57 29.75
N ILE A 372 -7.14 26.09 29.93
CA ILE A 372 -6.03 26.74 30.65
C ILE A 372 -4.89 26.97 29.65
N ASP A 373 -4.17 28.09 29.75
CA ASP A 373 -3.02 28.38 28.89
C ASP A 373 -1.71 27.88 29.52
N ALA A 374 -0.89 27.15 28.75
CA ALA A 374 0.40 26.66 29.24
C ALA A 374 1.42 27.79 29.48
N ALA A 375 1.23 28.97 28.87
CA ALA A 375 2.09 30.14 29.10
C ALA A 375 2.11 30.58 30.57
N GLU A 376 0.99 30.41 31.30
CA GLU A 376 0.87 30.73 32.72
C GLU A 376 1.74 29.83 33.62
N PHE A 377 2.19 28.68 33.09
CA PHE A 377 3.07 27.74 33.76
C PHE A 377 4.54 27.89 33.33
N GLY A 378 4.85 28.88 32.47
CA GLY A 378 6.21 29.26 32.08
C GLY A 378 6.76 28.56 30.84
N THR A 379 5.94 28.25 29.83
CA THR A 379 6.45 27.76 28.53
C THR A 379 7.24 28.83 27.78
N ASP A 380 8.36 28.46 27.16
CA ASP A 380 9.16 29.34 26.32
C ASP A 380 8.65 29.35 24.88
N ALA A 381 7.82 30.35 24.56
CA ALA A 381 7.27 30.62 23.23
C ALA A 381 8.32 30.93 22.13
N THR A 382 9.62 30.96 22.47
CA THR A 382 10.74 31.09 21.51
C THR A 382 11.46 29.78 21.20
N GLY A 383 11.20 28.70 21.96
CA GLY A 383 11.73 27.35 21.69
C GLY A 383 13.22 27.19 21.95
N LYS A 384 13.82 28.04 22.79
CA LYS A 384 15.24 27.99 23.17
C LYS A 384 15.48 27.16 24.44
N THR A 385 14.44 26.95 25.23
CA THR A 385 14.44 26.16 26.46
C THR A 385 13.28 25.17 26.48
N ASP A 386 13.47 24.09 27.23
CA ASP A 386 12.51 22.99 27.33
C ASP A 386 11.23 23.42 28.05
N SER A 387 10.13 23.42 27.31
CA SER A 387 8.80 23.80 27.79
C SER A 387 8.02 22.62 28.39
N LEU A 388 8.53 21.39 28.30
CA LEU A 388 7.79 20.18 28.69
C LEU A 388 7.38 20.18 30.17
N ALA A 389 8.20 20.74 31.06
CA ALA A 389 7.86 20.85 32.48
C ALA A 389 6.63 21.77 32.72
N ALA A 390 6.58 22.91 32.05
CA ALA A 390 5.46 23.84 32.12
C ALA A 390 4.17 23.23 31.52
N ILE A 391 4.29 22.56 30.36
CA ILE A 391 3.16 21.85 29.72
C ILE A 391 2.61 20.75 30.64
N ASN A 392 3.47 19.97 31.31
CA ASN A 392 3.03 18.94 32.25
C ASN A 392 2.33 19.53 33.50
N ASN A 393 2.77 20.68 33.99
CA ASN A 393 2.06 21.38 35.07
C ASN A 393 0.69 21.91 34.62
N ALA A 394 0.60 22.48 33.41
CA ALA A 394 -0.66 22.92 32.82
C ALA A 394 -1.64 21.74 32.62
N LEU A 395 -1.16 20.59 32.14
CA LEU A 395 -1.93 19.35 32.04
C LEU A 395 -2.41 18.84 33.42
N ALA A 396 -1.59 18.95 34.46
CA ALA A 396 -1.96 18.56 35.82
C ALA A 396 -3.02 19.49 36.44
N ALA A 397 -3.04 20.77 36.07
CA ALA A 397 -4.12 21.70 36.43
C ALA A 397 -5.40 21.42 35.61
N ALA A 398 -5.27 21.28 34.30
CA ALA A 398 -6.39 21.02 33.39
C ALA A 398 -7.08 19.68 33.65
N HIS A 399 -6.35 18.68 34.16
CA HIS A 399 -6.91 17.42 34.65
C HIS A 399 -7.93 17.63 35.78
N GLN A 400 -7.65 18.52 36.73
CA GLN A 400 -8.47 18.75 37.92
C GLN A 400 -9.75 19.52 37.58
N GLU A 401 -9.62 20.53 36.73
CA GLU A 401 -10.74 21.39 36.27
C GLU A 401 -11.55 20.75 35.12
N LYS A 402 -11.03 19.68 34.50
CA LYS A 402 -11.61 18.95 33.34
C LYS A 402 -11.76 19.81 32.08
N VAL A 403 -10.64 20.42 31.68
CA VAL A 403 -10.58 21.42 30.62
C VAL A 403 -9.49 21.08 29.59
N ALA A 404 -9.43 21.83 28.48
CA ALA A 404 -8.35 21.72 27.50
C ALA A 404 -7.10 22.50 27.93
N VAL A 405 -5.97 22.25 27.26
CA VAL A 405 -4.75 23.08 27.36
C VAL A 405 -4.50 23.81 26.04
N ARG A 406 -4.29 25.13 26.10
CA ARG A 406 -3.78 25.93 24.97
C ARG A 406 -2.26 25.95 24.99
N LEU A 407 -1.64 25.78 23.83
CA LEU A 407 -0.21 25.96 23.57
C LEU A 407 -0.02 27.13 22.60
N SER A 408 0.86 28.07 22.92
CA SER A 408 1.10 29.27 22.10
C SER A 408 2.59 29.45 21.75
N GLY A 409 2.85 29.99 20.56
CA GLY A 409 4.20 30.23 20.05
C GLY A 409 4.99 28.97 19.66
N LYS A 410 6.32 29.12 19.58
CA LYS A 410 7.24 28.04 19.18
C LYS A 410 7.80 27.40 20.42
N LEU A 411 7.41 26.17 20.70
CA LEU A 411 7.80 25.41 21.88
C LEU A 411 8.82 24.34 21.50
N TYR A 412 9.80 24.13 22.36
CA TYR A 412 10.69 22.96 22.32
C TYR A 412 10.36 22.03 23.50
N ILE A 413 10.33 20.72 23.26
CA ILE A 413 10.17 19.68 24.28
C ILE A 413 11.31 18.66 24.16
N SER A 414 11.97 18.33 25.27
CA SER A 414 13.09 17.36 25.28
C SER A 414 12.64 15.89 25.26
N ASP A 415 11.37 15.65 25.56
CA ASP A 415 10.70 14.36 25.56
C ASP A 415 9.21 14.58 25.19
N GLN A 416 8.39 13.54 25.23
CA GLN A 416 7.01 13.50 24.74
C GLN A 416 5.98 14.19 25.66
N ILE A 417 5.01 14.89 25.07
CA ILE A 417 3.77 15.31 25.76
C ILE A 417 2.83 14.08 25.81
N VAL A 418 2.24 13.78 26.97
CA VAL A 418 1.38 12.58 27.13
C VAL A 418 0.01 12.91 27.71
N LEU A 419 -1.05 12.47 27.02
CA LEU A 419 -2.40 12.32 27.55
C LEU A 419 -2.62 10.84 27.92
N ASN A 420 -2.66 10.53 29.21
CA ASN A 420 -2.85 9.18 29.73
C ASN A 420 -3.76 9.20 30.98
N LYS A 421 -3.89 8.06 31.66
CA LYS A 421 -4.73 7.90 32.85
C LYS A 421 -4.49 8.96 33.96
N ALA A 422 -3.26 9.44 34.12
CA ALA A 422 -2.86 10.39 35.17
C ALA A 422 -3.34 11.84 34.92
N ASN A 423 -3.68 12.19 33.68
CA ASN A 423 -4.29 13.47 33.31
C ASN A 423 -5.61 13.28 32.53
N SER A 424 -6.27 12.13 32.73
CA SER A 424 -7.49 11.66 32.04
C SER A 424 -8.63 12.67 31.91
N GLY A 425 -8.74 13.61 32.84
CA GLY A 425 -9.72 14.71 32.82
C GLY A 425 -9.46 15.80 31.77
N VAL A 426 -8.25 15.91 31.22
CA VAL A 426 -7.93 16.86 30.14
C VAL A 426 -8.75 16.51 28.90
N THR A 427 -9.45 17.48 28.31
CA THR A 427 -10.33 17.26 27.14
C THR A 427 -9.57 17.32 25.81
N GLY A 428 -8.46 18.06 25.76
CA GLY A 428 -7.61 18.15 24.58
C GLY A 428 -6.45 19.12 24.72
N ILE A 429 -5.66 19.23 23.64
CA ILE A 429 -4.57 20.19 23.47
C ILE A 429 -4.84 20.95 22.17
N PHE A 430 -4.75 22.27 22.17
CA PHE A 430 -4.88 23.06 20.95
C PHE A 430 -3.91 24.25 20.88
N GLY A 431 -3.75 24.84 19.70
CA GLY A 431 -2.95 26.05 19.49
C GLY A 431 -3.66 27.14 18.70
N ASP A 432 -2.88 28.12 18.23
CA ASP A 432 -3.37 29.32 17.53
C ASP A 432 -3.52 29.15 16.00
N GLY A 433 -3.20 27.97 15.50
CA GLY A 433 -3.18 27.54 14.10
C GLY A 433 -1.83 26.93 13.68
N MET A 434 -1.87 26.14 12.60
CA MET A 434 -0.68 25.63 11.91
C MET A 434 0.33 26.77 11.61
N GLY A 435 1.61 26.51 11.85
CA GLY A 435 2.72 27.45 11.69
C GLY A 435 2.85 28.52 12.77
N LYS A 436 1.79 28.78 13.56
CA LYS A 436 1.78 29.77 14.67
C LYS A 436 2.18 29.12 15.99
N THR A 437 1.44 28.10 16.40
CA THR A 437 1.84 27.20 17.49
C THR A 437 2.64 26.06 16.89
N VAL A 438 3.89 25.88 17.33
CA VAL A 438 4.78 24.84 16.80
C VAL A 438 5.43 24.10 17.96
N VAL A 439 5.14 22.81 18.12
CA VAL A 439 5.81 21.93 19.10
C VAL A 439 6.95 21.21 18.38
N SER A 440 8.18 21.44 18.81
CA SER A 440 9.41 20.86 18.22
C SER A 440 10.11 19.93 19.20
N PHE A 441 10.63 18.80 18.71
CA PHE A 441 11.26 17.77 19.52
C PHE A 441 12.33 16.99 18.74
N ASP A 442 13.37 16.50 19.41
CA ASP A 442 14.49 15.77 18.77
C ASP A 442 14.86 14.46 19.49
N LYS A 443 14.03 13.98 20.44
CA LYS A 443 14.20 12.74 21.20
C LYS A 443 14.52 11.54 20.29
N ALA A 444 15.80 11.15 20.27
CA ALA A 444 16.28 10.06 19.42
C ALA A 444 15.65 8.70 19.77
N GLN A 445 15.27 7.93 18.75
CA GLN A 445 14.75 6.57 18.95
C GLN A 445 15.79 5.60 19.48
N LYS A 446 15.32 4.51 20.11
CA LYS A 446 16.16 3.37 20.49
C LYS A 446 15.89 2.17 19.59
N GLY A 447 16.95 1.58 19.05
CA GLY A 447 16.86 0.45 18.13
C GLY A 447 16.31 0.82 16.75
N VAL A 448 15.76 -0.19 16.07
CA VAL A 448 15.21 -0.14 14.71
C VAL A 448 13.84 -0.80 14.75
N PHE A 449 12.87 -0.30 13.98
CA PHE A 449 11.54 -0.91 13.88
C PHE A 449 11.56 -2.22 13.08
N ASN A 450 10.72 -3.20 13.43
CA ASN A 450 10.57 -4.46 12.70
C ASN A 450 9.40 -4.45 11.69
N PRO A 451 9.64 -4.19 10.39
CA PRO A 451 8.58 -4.20 9.36
C PRO A 451 8.07 -5.59 8.98
N ASN A 452 8.68 -6.68 9.47
CA ASN A 452 8.25 -8.03 9.13
C ASN A 452 7.03 -8.48 9.95
N SER A 453 6.94 -8.03 11.21
CA SER A 453 5.78 -8.25 12.08
C SER A 453 4.85 -7.04 12.15
N ASN A 454 5.41 -5.82 12.10
CA ASN A 454 4.77 -4.55 12.47
C ASN A 454 4.33 -4.46 13.95
N GLU A 455 4.98 -5.22 14.84
CA GLU A 455 4.52 -5.44 16.24
C GLU A 455 5.35 -4.72 17.33
N ASP A 456 6.32 -3.89 16.94
CA ASP A 456 7.09 -3.08 17.89
C ASP A 456 6.22 -2.01 18.56
N ASP A 457 6.24 -1.94 19.89
CA ASP A 457 5.73 -0.77 20.63
C ASP A 457 6.58 0.48 20.26
N VAL A 458 5.89 1.58 19.97
CA VAL A 458 6.45 2.88 19.55
C VAL A 458 5.98 4.04 20.42
N ARG A 459 5.30 3.79 21.55
CA ARG A 459 4.77 4.84 22.46
C ARG A 459 5.83 5.71 23.11
N ASP A 460 7.04 5.18 23.32
CA ASP A 460 8.23 5.93 23.75
C ASP A 460 8.72 6.95 22.70
N PHE A 461 8.15 6.95 21.48
CA PHE A 461 8.66 7.65 20.31
C PHE A 461 7.55 8.44 19.60
N ALA A 462 6.95 9.39 20.32
CA ALA A 462 6.01 10.38 19.78
C ALA A 462 6.34 11.79 20.28
N GLY A 463 5.97 12.84 19.53
CA GLY A 463 5.99 14.22 20.04
C GLY A 463 4.80 14.48 20.97
N ILE A 464 3.62 14.02 20.57
CA ILE A 464 2.41 13.97 21.41
C ILE A 464 1.84 12.55 21.39
N LEU A 465 1.62 11.97 22.58
CA LEU A 465 1.03 10.64 22.78
C LEU A 465 -0.35 10.76 23.46
N VAL A 466 -1.35 10.11 22.90
CA VAL A 466 -2.60 9.74 23.59
C VAL A 466 -2.55 8.24 23.85
N ASP A 467 -2.57 7.81 25.11
CA ASP A 467 -2.36 6.41 25.51
C ASP A 467 -3.47 5.93 26.46
N GLY A 468 -4.34 5.06 25.95
CA GLY A 468 -5.43 4.48 26.74
C GLY A 468 -6.54 5.47 27.09
N GLN A 469 -6.72 6.55 26.31
CA GLN A 469 -7.58 7.69 26.66
C GLN A 469 -8.45 8.19 25.49
N SER A 470 -9.69 7.70 25.43
CA SER A 470 -10.69 8.10 24.43
C SER A 470 -11.22 9.54 24.65
N ASN A 471 -11.90 10.08 23.63
CA ASN A 471 -12.54 11.40 23.61
C ASN A 471 -11.55 12.57 23.80
N LYS A 472 -10.45 12.59 23.06
CA LYS A 472 -9.44 13.68 23.08
C LYS A 472 -9.43 14.47 21.77
N THR A 473 -9.10 15.75 21.86
CA THR A 473 -8.82 16.59 20.68
C THR A 473 -7.36 17.03 20.68
N ILE A 474 -6.67 16.96 19.54
CA ILE A 474 -5.40 17.66 19.28
C ILE A 474 -5.59 18.51 18.04
N ALA A 475 -5.43 19.85 18.15
CA ALA A 475 -5.82 20.74 17.06
C ALA A 475 -5.06 22.07 16.91
N ASP A 476 -5.18 22.67 15.73
CA ASP A 476 -4.70 24.03 15.41
C ASP A 476 -3.23 24.29 15.83
N LEU A 477 -2.33 23.34 15.56
CA LEU A 477 -0.91 23.42 15.90
C LEU A 477 -0.03 22.62 14.92
N SER A 478 1.26 22.92 14.90
CA SER A 478 2.26 22.12 14.21
C SER A 478 3.03 21.21 15.18
N VAL A 479 3.38 19.99 14.75
CA VAL A 479 4.33 19.11 15.44
C VAL A 479 5.49 18.78 14.50
N LYS A 480 6.73 19.00 14.95
CA LYS A 480 7.92 18.81 14.11
C LYS A 480 9.03 18.04 14.82
N TYR A 481 9.41 16.90 14.24
CA TYR A 481 10.63 16.19 14.65
C TYR A 481 11.85 16.84 13.98
N THR A 482 12.91 17.12 14.74
CA THR A 482 14.09 17.88 14.28
C THR A 482 15.42 17.14 14.40
N HIS A 483 15.41 15.88 14.82
CA HIS A 483 16.63 15.05 14.88
C HIS A 483 17.11 14.66 13.47
N PRO A 484 18.43 14.64 13.18
CA PRO A 484 18.95 14.39 11.82
C PRO A 484 18.74 12.96 11.28
N ASP A 485 18.40 11.99 12.13
CA ASP A 485 18.16 10.58 11.76
C ASP A 485 16.76 10.37 11.12
N PHE A 486 16.50 11.10 10.04
CA PHE A 486 15.28 10.99 9.21
C PHE A 486 15.36 9.84 8.20
N TYR A 487 16.52 9.65 7.58
CA TYR A 487 16.73 8.73 6.46
C TYR A 487 18.02 7.92 6.63
N ARG A 488 17.95 6.64 6.28
CA ARG A 488 19.08 5.71 6.23
C ARG A 488 19.01 4.89 4.95
N LYS A 489 20.11 4.85 4.20
CA LYS A 489 20.21 4.14 2.92
C LYS A 489 19.91 2.64 3.08
N GLY A 490 19.05 2.09 2.23
CA GLY A 490 18.65 0.69 2.20
C GLY A 490 17.74 0.23 3.33
N GLN A 491 17.34 1.13 4.26
CA GLN A 491 16.53 0.80 5.43
C GLN A 491 15.17 1.52 5.38
N SER A 492 14.29 1.16 4.44
CA SER A 492 13.05 1.91 4.17
C SER A 492 12.13 2.12 5.39
N TYR A 493 12.11 1.19 6.36
CA TYR A 493 11.21 1.20 7.52
C TYR A 493 11.91 1.25 8.88
N PHE A 494 13.13 1.81 8.98
CA PHE A 494 13.90 1.77 10.24
C PHE A 494 13.27 2.55 11.41
N GLY A 495 12.43 3.53 11.09
CA GLY A 495 11.98 4.56 12.01
C GLY A 495 10.86 4.15 12.97
N LYS A 496 10.97 4.66 14.20
CA LYS A 496 9.98 4.52 15.26
C LYS A 496 9.25 5.83 15.59
N VAL A 497 9.82 6.99 15.26
CA VAL A 497 9.34 8.28 15.76
C VAL A 497 8.16 8.80 14.96
N ASN A 498 7.04 9.02 15.65
CA ASN A 498 5.83 9.62 15.12
C ASN A 498 5.71 11.08 15.58
N GLY A 499 5.02 11.94 14.85
CA GLY A 499 4.70 13.28 15.36
C GLY A 499 3.63 13.21 16.45
N ILE A 500 2.47 12.64 16.09
CA ILE A 500 1.35 12.35 17.01
C ILE A 500 1.06 10.85 16.98
N LEU A 501 0.80 10.26 18.15
CA LEU A 501 0.42 8.86 18.30
C LEU A 501 -0.84 8.75 19.16
N VAL A 502 -1.87 8.09 18.63
CA VAL A 502 -3.10 7.73 19.34
C VAL A 502 -3.11 6.22 19.50
N ASN A 503 -3.03 5.75 20.75
CA ASN A 503 -2.97 4.34 21.11
C ASN A 503 -4.11 3.96 22.06
N ASP A 504 -4.78 2.84 21.76
CA ASP A 504 -5.79 2.21 22.63
C ASP A 504 -6.87 3.21 23.09
N ALA A 505 -7.39 4.01 22.16
CA ALA A 505 -8.29 5.13 22.41
C ALA A 505 -9.30 5.32 21.28
N ASP A 506 -10.48 5.83 21.60
CA ASP A 506 -11.62 6.03 20.69
C ASP A 506 -12.00 7.51 20.58
N ASN A 507 -12.87 7.83 19.63
CA ASN A 507 -13.52 9.15 19.49
C ASN A 507 -12.52 10.33 19.53
N THR A 508 -11.28 10.08 19.09
CA THR A 508 -10.17 11.03 19.17
C THR A 508 -10.06 11.80 17.87
N LEU A 509 -10.07 13.13 17.99
CA LEU A 509 -10.09 14.07 16.89
C LEU A 509 -8.72 14.75 16.74
N ILE A 510 -8.06 14.49 15.62
CA ILE A 510 -6.91 15.27 15.16
C ILE A 510 -7.42 16.26 14.10
N SER A 511 -7.30 17.57 14.33
CA SER A 511 -7.98 18.59 13.50
C SER A 511 -7.08 19.79 13.21
N LYS A 512 -6.87 20.13 11.93
CA LYS A 512 -6.07 21.30 11.53
C LYS A 512 -4.65 21.30 12.12
N VAL A 513 -3.97 20.15 12.09
CA VAL A 513 -2.57 20.05 12.53
C VAL A 513 -1.61 19.98 11.34
N GLU A 514 -0.43 20.56 11.49
CA GLU A 514 0.69 20.37 10.56
C GLU A 514 1.66 19.36 11.19
N VAL A 515 2.08 18.32 10.48
CA VAL A 515 3.07 17.37 11.03
C VAL A 515 4.14 17.00 10.03
N SER A 516 5.41 17.20 10.42
CA SER A 516 6.55 16.96 9.53
C SER A 516 7.84 16.48 10.22
N GLY A 517 8.71 15.89 9.39
CA GLY A 517 10.05 15.43 9.78
C GLY A 517 10.08 14.11 10.54
N ALA A 518 8.95 13.52 10.90
CA ALA A 518 8.91 12.29 11.70
C ALA A 518 9.51 11.12 10.91
N ASN A 519 10.43 10.35 11.53
CA ASN A 519 11.11 9.24 10.84
C ASN A 519 10.25 7.97 10.72
N ARG A 520 9.03 8.00 11.26
CA ARG A 520 7.93 7.07 10.96
C ARG A 520 6.75 7.83 10.33
N ALA A 521 5.70 8.11 11.09
CA ALA A 521 4.47 8.73 10.60
C ALA A 521 4.30 10.16 11.12
N GLY A 522 3.61 11.01 10.36
CA GLY A 522 3.11 12.27 10.91
C GLY A 522 2.14 11.99 12.06
N VAL A 523 1.04 11.30 11.77
CA VAL A 523 0.09 10.81 12.78
C VAL A 523 -0.05 9.28 12.68
N PHE A 524 -0.15 8.58 13.81
CA PHE A 524 -0.41 7.13 13.84
C PHE A 524 -1.55 6.81 14.82
N PHE A 525 -2.58 6.12 14.35
CA PHE A 525 -3.65 5.54 15.18
C PHE A 525 -3.45 4.02 15.30
N THR A 526 -3.47 3.46 16.52
CA THR A 526 -3.12 2.06 16.77
C THR A 526 -3.74 1.49 18.06
N SER A 527 -3.53 0.18 18.28
CA SER A 527 -3.76 -0.51 19.55
C SER A 527 -2.54 -1.38 19.91
N THR A 528 -1.98 -1.19 21.11
CA THR A 528 -1.01 -2.16 21.69
C THR A 528 -1.72 -3.32 22.39
N GLN A 529 -3.01 -3.15 22.75
CA GLN A 529 -3.85 -4.21 23.31
C GLN A 529 -4.15 -5.33 22.31
N ALA A 530 -4.30 -5.02 21.01
CA ALA A 530 -4.50 -6.00 19.94
C ALA A 530 -3.40 -7.09 19.86
N LEU A 531 -2.21 -6.77 20.38
CA LEU A 531 -1.04 -7.65 20.43
C LEU A 531 -0.87 -8.39 21.78
N GLN A 532 -1.69 -8.09 22.78
CA GLN A 532 -1.64 -8.78 24.07
C GLN A 532 -2.37 -10.13 24.01
N LYS A 533 -2.03 -11.01 24.96
CA LYS A 533 -2.75 -12.27 25.18
C LYS A 533 -4.18 -12.00 25.58
N ASP A 534 -5.13 -12.62 24.88
CA ASP A 534 -6.54 -12.57 25.23
C ASP A 534 -6.79 -13.47 26.47
N PRO A 535 -7.34 -12.94 27.58
CA PRO A 535 -7.66 -13.73 28.78
C PRO A 535 -8.62 -14.89 28.54
N GLU A 536 -9.48 -14.81 27.51
CA GLU A 536 -10.41 -15.89 27.14
C GLU A 536 -9.77 -16.93 26.19
N SER A 537 -8.53 -16.71 25.72
CA SER A 537 -7.84 -17.70 24.90
C SER A 537 -7.42 -18.92 25.72
N ALA A 538 -8.15 -20.03 25.54
CA ALA A 538 -7.79 -21.35 26.07
C ALA A 538 -6.40 -21.88 25.62
N LYS A 539 -5.73 -21.20 24.68
CA LYS A 539 -4.38 -21.50 24.18
C LYS A 539 -3.37 -20.37 24.45
N GLY A 540 -3.74 -19.34 25.24
CA GLY A 540 -2.88 -18.19 25.55
C GLY A 540 -2.45 -17.37 24.33
N ARG A 541 -3.27 -17.36 23.27
CA ARG A 541 -3.05 -16.62 22.02
C ARG A 541 -3.39 -15.14 22.19
N THR A 542 -2.82 -14.29 21.33
CA THR A 542 -3.15 -12.86 21.27
C THR A 542 -4.48 -12.61 20.56
N TYR A 543 -5.11 -11.46 20.76
CA TYR A 543 -6.35 -11.09 20.06
C TYR A 543 -6.19 -11.18 18.53
N LYS A 544 -5.16 -10.54 17.98
CA LYS A 544 -4.74 -10.68 16.58
C LYS A 544 -4.59 -12.14 16.14
N ALA A 545 -3.96 -12.98 16.96
CA ALA A 545 -3.79 -14.39 16.64
C ALA A 545 -5.13 -15.16 16.66
N ARG A 546 -6.06 -14.90 17.59
CA ARG A 546 -7.36 -15.58 17.63
C ARG A 546 -8.15 -15.38 16.34
N LEU A 547 -8.16 -14.16 15.78
CA LEU A 547 -8.74 -13.87 14.47
C LEU A 547 -8.07 -14.66 13.34
N ILE A 548 -6.73 -14.56 13.22
CA ILE A 548 -5.96 -15.28 12.18
C ILE A 548 -6.17 -16.81 12.26
N TRP A 549 -6.38 -17.34 13.46
CA TRP A 549 -6.66 -18.75 13.73
C TRP A 549 -8.15 -19.13 13.71
N LYS A 550 -9.07 -18.19 13.39
CA LYS A 550 -10.53 -18.39 13.35
C LYS A 550 -11.10 -18.95 14.67
N GLU A 551 -10.55 -18.50 15.79
CA GLU A 551 -11.04 -18.77 17.16
C GLU A 551 -12.00 -17.70 17.68
N VAL A 552 -12.11 -16.59 16.94
CA VAL A 552 -13.08 -15.49 17.01
C VAL A 552 -13.22 -14.89 15.61
N ASP A 553 -14.23 -14.05 15.43
CA ASP A 553 -14.50 -13.22 14.25
C ASP A 553 -14.45 -11.72 14.63
N GLU A 554 -14.67 -10.86 13.64
CA GLU A 554 -14.77 -9.40 13.74
C GLU A 554 -15.93 -8.89 14.62
N HIS A 555 -16.81 -9.76 15.12
CA HIS A 555 -17.92 -9.41 16.01
C HIS A 555 -17.66 -9.80 17.48
N TYR A 556 -16.42 -10.18 17.82
CA TYR A 556 -16.04 -10.52 19.18
C TYR A 556 -15.97 -9.29 20.11
N ASP A 557 -16.90 -9.21 21.07
CA ASP A 557 -17.10 -8.08 21.99
C ASP A 557 -15.83 -7.54 22.70
N ASN A 558 -14.82 -8.40 22.90
CA ASN A 558 -13.57 -8.04 23.59
C ASN A 558 -12.41 -7.64 22.65
N LEU A 559 -12.65 -7.49 21.34
CA LEU A 559 -11.60 -7.23 20.35
C LEU A 559 -11.02 -5.80 20.49
N PRO A 560 -9.71 -5.62 20.74
CA PRO A 560 -9.13 -4.28 20.91
C PRO A 560 -9.10 -3.48 19.62
N LEU A 561 -9.91 -2.43 19.58
CA LEU A 561 -10.04 -1.48 18.48
C LEU A 561 -9.88 -0.05 19.01
N GLY A 562 -9.49 0.89 18.14
CA GLY A 562 -9.79 2.30 18.33
C GLY A 562 -11.00 2.67 17.48
N GLU A 563 -12.13 2.98 18.11
CA GLU A 563 -13.38 3.27 17.39
C GLU A 563 -13.57 4.76 17.10
N ASN A 564 -14.21 5.10 15.97
CA ASN A 564 -14.68 6.45 15.64
C ASN A 564 -13.59 7.54 15.68
N ASN A 565 -12.33 7.16 15.44
CA ASN A 565 -11.18 8.06 15.41
C ASN A 565 -11.09 8.83 14.08
N ARG A 566 -10.62 10.08 14.15
CA ARG A 566 -10.73 11.02 13.02
C ARG A 566 -9.49 11.89 12.85
N ILE A 567 -9.08 12.08 11.60
CA ILE A 567 -8.10 13.10 11.21
C ILE A 567 -8.66 14.02 10.13
N VAL A 568 -8.73 15.31 10.40
CA VAL A 568 -9.41 16.29 9.53
C VAL A 568 -8.60 17.56 9.29
N ASP A 569 -8.77 18.14 8.10
CA ASP A 569 -8.25 19.47 7.71
C ASP A 569 -6.72 19.67 7.93
N SER A 570 -5.96 18.58 8.03
CA SER A 570 -4.55 18.59 8.51
C SER A 570 -3.53 18.49 7.37
N TYR A 571 -2.32 19.01 7.58
CA TYR A 571 -1.22 18.97 6.61
C TYR A 571 -0.08 18.05 7.07
N LEU A 572 0.03 16.87 6.46
CA LEU A 572 0.93 15.81 6.91
C LEU A 572 2.00 15.54 5.84
N HIS A 573 3.22 16.06 6.04
CA HIS A 573 4.20 16.18 4.96
C HIS A 573 5.63 15.91 5.40
N HIS A 574 6.46 15.43 4.47
CA HIS A 574 7.89 15.16 4.71
C HIS A 574 8.12 14.24 5.93
N ASN A 575 7.23 13.26 6.15
CA ASN A 575 7.41 12.18 7.11
C ASN A 575 7.90 10.92 6.38
N ARG A 576 8.79 10.15 7.02
CA ARG A 576 9.64 9.16 6.34
C ARG A 576 8.89 7.92 5.85
N VAL A 577 7.84 7.49 6.55
CA VAL A 577 7.00 6.34 6.19
C VAL A 577 5.68 6.83 5.61
N ALA A 578 4.90 7.61 6.37
CA ALA A 578 3.59 8.09 5.92
C ALA A 578 3.20 9.45 6.52
N GLY A 579 2.31 10.18 5.85
CA GLY A 579 1.61 11.31 6.46
C GLY A 579 0.74 10.85 7.63
N ALA A 580 -0.12 9.85 7.40
CA ALA A 580 -0.87 9.15 8.44
C ALA A 580 -0.74 7.62 8.35
N LEU A 581 -0.64 6.95 9.50
CA LEU A 581 -0.78 5.51 9.66
C LEU A 581 -2.04 5.16 10.47
N VAL A 582 -2.65 4.02 10.13
CA VAL A 582 -3.89 3.52 10.72
C VAL A 582 -3.72 2.03 11.07
N ALA A 583 -4.12 1.57 12.24
CA ALA A 583 -4.06 0.15 12.61
C ALA A 583 -5.08 -0.20 13.70
N TYR A 584 -5.71 -1.37 13.62
CA TYR A 584 -6.66 -1.83 14.64
C TYR A 584 -7.78 -0.79 14.88
N GLN A 585 -8.30 -0.19 13.80
CA GLN A 585 -9.31 0.85 13.88
C GLN A 585 -10.67 0.36 13.35
N LYS A 586 -11.73 0.97 13.87
CA LYS A 586 -13.10 0.81 13.39
C LYS A 586 -13.77 2.17 13.22
N ASP A 587 -14.57 2.33 12.16
CA ASP A 587 -15.28 3.57 11.82
C ASP A 587 -14.34 4.80 11.70
N PHE A 588 -13.16 4.59 11.10
CA PHE A 588 -12.10 5.60 11.02
C PHE A 588 -12.31 6.56 9.82
N VAL A 589 -12.16 7.86 10.06
CA VAL A 589 -12.34 8.88 9.01
C VAL A 589 -11.11 9.78 8.85
N ALA A 590 -10.52 9.78 7.66
CA ALA A 590 -9.61 10.83 7.20
C ALA A 590 -10.32 11.75 6.20
N SER A 591 -10.54 13.02 6.56
CA SER A 591 -11.29 13.98 5.72
C SER A 591 -10.57 15.30 5.48
N GLY A 592 -10.45 15.74 4.23
CA GLY A 592 -9.99 17.11 3.91
C GLY A 592 -8.50 17.39 4.18
N ASN A 593 -7.68 16.36 4.39
CA ASN A 593 -6.26 16.52 4.71
C ASN A 593 -5.41 16.74 3.46
N LYS A 594 -4.33 17.53 3.55
CA LYS A 594 -3.27 17.57 2.54
C LYS A 594 -2.11 16.67 2.97
N LEU A 595 -1.66 15.74 2.11
CA LEU A 595 -0.59 14.80 2.45
C LEU A 595 0.49 14.79 1.36
N ALA A 596 1.69 15.27 1.68
CA ALA A 596 2.65 15.70 0.65
C ALA A 596 4.11 15.27 0.91
N TRP A 597 4.80 14.83 -0.14
CA TRP A 597 6.25 14.54 -0.11
C TRP A 597 6.69 13.57 1.01
N ASN A 598 5.80 12.69 1.48
CA ASN A 598 6.14 11.67 2.47
C ASN A 598 6.94 10.54 1.83
N GLY A 599 7.95 10.00 2.53
CA GLY A 599 8.95 9.05 2.03
C GLY A 599 10.34 9.66 1.90
N HIS A 600 11.09 9.25 0.86
CA HIS A 600 12.36 9.87 0.48
C HIS A 600 12.61 9.72 -1.03
N GLU A 601 13.29 10.67 -1.65
CA GLU A 601 13.52 10.68 -3.11
C GLU A 601 14.21 9.41 -3.63
N ALA A 602 15.24 8.92 -2.94
CA ALA A 602 16.06 7.78 -3.37
C ALA A 602 15.47 6.38 -3.03
N ASP A 603 14.37 6.30 -2.29
CA ASP A 603 13.77 5.05 -1.78
C ASP A 603 12.30 4.96 -2.20
N GLY A 604 11.92 3.88 -2.89
CA GLY A 604 10.52 3.59 -3.25
C GLY A 604 9.85 2.59 -2.31
N GLY A 605 10.57 2.10 -1.29
CA GLY A 605 10.10 1.10 -0.34
C GLY A 605 9.02 1.61 0.60
N THR A 606 8.97 2.92 0.87
CA THR A 606 7.94 3.58 1.67
C THR A 606 7.68 5.03 1.18
N GLY A 607 6.68 5.72 1.73
CA GLY A 607 6.29 7.08 1.32
C GLY A 607 4.82 7.18 0.95
N TYR A 608 3.96 7.08 1.96
CA TYR A 608 2.52 7.07 1.83
C TYR A 608 1.90 8.43 2.19
N GLY A 609 0.82 8.84 1.53
CA GLY A 609 -0.07 9.87 2.09
C GLY A 609 -0.76 9.32 3.35
N ILE A 610 -1.72 8.41 3.15
CA ILE A 610 -2.34 7.62 4.23
C ILE A 610 -2.10 6.13 3.94
N ALA A 611 -1.76 5.35 4.97
CA ALA A 611 -1.76 3.89 4.89
C ALA A 611 -2.32 3.24 6.17
N SER A 612 -3.23 2.27 6.04
CA SER A 612 -3.42 1.30 7.14
C SER A 612 -2.25 0.31 7.20
N MET A 613 -2.06 -0.36 8.33
CA MET A 613 -0.85 -1.14 8.60
C MET A 613 -1.02 -2.62 8.26
N ALA A 614 -0.15 -3.14 7.39
CA ALA A 614 -0.10 -4.55 7.03
C ALA A 614 -0.04 -5.47 8.26
N GLY A 615 -0.97 -6.43 8.36
CA GLY A 615 -1.10 -7.30 9.53
C GLY A 615 -1.77 -6.67 10.75
N SER A 616 -2.55 -5.60 10.56
CA SER A 616 -3.58 -5.15 11.52
C SER A 616 -4.96 -5.37 10.90
N TYR A 617 -5.99 -5.65 11.72
CA TYR A 617 -7.37 -5.71 11.26
C TYR A 617 -7.99 -4.30 11.28
N ASN A 618 -8.83 -3.97 10.30
CA ASN A 618 -9.42 -2.64 10.16
C ASN A 618 -10.83 -2.76 9.55
N TYR A 619 -11.79 -1.96 10.02
CA TYR A 619 -13.20 -2.06 9.61
C TYR A 619 -13.80 -0.65 9.42
N GLY A 620 -14.59 -0.40 8.37
CA GLY A 620 -15.23 0.91 8.18
C GLY A 620 -14.21 2.04 7.94
N ILE A 621 -13.31 1.87 6.97
CA ILE A 621 -12.21 2.81 6.70
C ILE A 621 -12.61 3.82 5.62
N THR A 622 -12.84 5.07 6.02
CA THR A 622 -13.27 6.17 5.13
C THR A 622 -12.17 7.20 4.89
N TYR A 623 -11.71 7.33 3.64
CA TYR A 623 -10.83 8.41 3.18
C TYR A 623 -11.57 9.31 2.19
N THR A 624 -11.87 10.56 2.56
CA THR A 624 -12.68 11.45 1.71
C THR A 624 -12.16 12.90 1.61
N ASN A 625 -12.35 13.55 0.47
CA ASN A 625 -11.95 14.95 0.23
C ASN A 625 -10.45 15.28 0.49
N ASN A 626 -9.57 14.28 0.61
CA ASN A 626 -8.15 14.49 0.86
C ASN A 626 -7.42 14.89 -0.42
N THR A 627 -6.29 15.61 -0.28
CA THR A 627 -5.40 15.96 -1.38
C THR A 627 -4.01 15.35 -1.16
N THR A 628 -3.50 14.56 -2.12
CA THR A 628 -2.12 14.05 -2.09
C THR A 628 -1.23 14.76 -3.11
N ASP A 629 0.04 14.94 -2.77
CA ASP A 629 1.01 15.79 -3.49
C ASP A 629 2.40 15.13 -3.44
N HIS A 630 2.73 14.37 -4.49
CA HIS A 630 4.04 13.74 -4.72
C HIS A 630 4.58 12.89 -3.56
N ASN A 631 3.76 12.01 -2.97
CA ASN A 631 4.28 11.05 -2.01
C ASN A 631 5.12 9.98 -2.73
N TYR A 632 6.27 9.63 -2.15
CA TYR A 632 7.34 8.90 -2.82
C TYR A 632 7.03 7.41 -3.09
N ARG A 633 5.83 6.92 -2.75
CA ARG A 633 5.33 5.57 -3.04
C ARG A 633 3.84 5.51 -3.39
N LYS A 634 2.92 5.89 -2.48
CA LYS A 634 1.46 5.86 -2.73
C LYS A 634 0.74 7.09 -2.17
N GLY A 635 -0.38 7.47 -2.78
CA GLY A 635 -1.28 8.48 -2.24
C GLY A 635 -2.12 7.93 -1.07
N LEU A 636 -3.10 7.10 -1.37
CA LEU A 636 -4.02 6.49 -0.41
C LEU A 636 -3.90 4.95 -0.44
N ASP A 637 -3.71 4.34 0.72
CA ASP A 637 -3.43 2.91 0.86
C ASP A 637 -4.26 2.27 1.97
N VAL A 638 -4.90 1.14 1.69
CA VAL A 638 -5.60 0.33 2.71
C VAL A 638 -5.08 -1.10 2.65
N HIS A 639 -4.20 -1.42 3.59
CA HIS A 639 -3.84 -2.78 3.96
C HIS A 639 -4.88 -3.39 4.91
N ASP A 640 -5.24 -4.66 4.69
CA ASP A 640 -5.91 -5.53 5.68
C ASP A 640 -7.13 -4.84 6.35
N GLY A 641 -8.09 -4.40 5.52
CA GLY A 641 -9.33 -3.78 5.99
C GLY A 641 -10.54 -4.07 5.12
N ASP A 642 -11.72 -3.99 5.73
CA ASP A 642 -13.04 -4.20 5.13
C ASP A 642 -13.98 -3.00 5.38
N ASP A 643 -15.08 -2.91 4.63
CA ASP A 643 -15.98 -1.75 4.52
C ASP A 643 -15.18 -0.46 4.21
N VAL A 644 -14.48 -0.49 3.06
CA VAL A 644 -13.53 0.55 2.66
C VAL A 644 -14.19 1.55 1.72
N VAL A 645 -14.19 2.85 2.09
CA VAL A 645 -14.75 3.94 1.27
C VAL A 645 -13.68 4.98 0.97
N ILE A 646 -13.32 5.15 -0.31
CA ILE A 646 -12.37 6.16 -0.77
C ILE A 646 -13.06 7.06 -1.80
N ALA A 647 -13.48 8.25 -1.39
CA ALA A 647 -14.39 9.09 -2.17
C ALA A 647 -13.99 10.58 -2.29
N ASN A 648 -14.19 11.20 -3.45
CA ASN A 648 -13.97 12.65 -3.69
C ASN A 648 -12.53 13.17 -3.40
N ASN A 649 -11.52 12.31 -3.40
CA ASN A 649 -10.12 12.72 -3.15
C ASN A 649 -9.46 13.24 -4.44
N THR A 650 -8.45 14.11 -4.30
CA THR A 650 -7.61 14.61 -5.40
C THR A 650 -6.16 14.16 -5.21
N LEU A 651 -5.67 13.27 -6.07
CA LEU A 651 -4.36 12.65 -5.92
C LEU A 651 -3.42 13.10 -7.04
N ILE A 652 -2.30 13.74 -6.69
CA ILE A 652 -1.39 14.38 -7.65
C ILE A 652 0.03 13.85 -7.46
N GLY A 653 0.58 13.25 -8.51
CA GLY A 653 2.01 12.96 -8.62
C GLY A 653 2.55 11.85 -7.72
N ASP A 654 1.71 11.12 -6.98
CA ASP A 654 2.16 9.99 -6.14
C ASP A 654 2.85 8.91 -6.99
N ARG A 655 3.99 8.39 -6.52
CA ARG A 655 4.97 7.75 -7.41
C ARG A 655 4.50 6.45 -8.11
N LEU A 656 3.82 5.56 -7.38
CA LEU A 656 3.51 4.19 -7.86
C LEU A 656 2.01 3.87 -7.83
N TYR A 657 1.27 4.44 -6.89
CA TYR A 657 -0.17 4.25 -6.80
C TYR A 657 -0.84 5.57 -6.44
N GLY A 658 -1.94 5.90 -7.12
CA GLY A 658 -2.94 6.81 -6.57
C GLY A 658 -3.61 6.14 -5.38
N ILE A 659 -4.46 5.15 -5.67
CA ILE A 659 -5.21 4.37 -4.67
C ILE A 659 -4.80 2.89 -4.72
N SER A 660 -4.64 2.24 -3.58
CA SER A 660 -4.35 0.81 -3.45
C SER A 660 -5.08 0.23 -2.23
N VAL A 661 -5.86 -0.84 -2.42
CA VAL A 661 -6.69 -1.47 -1.36
C VAL A 661 -6.51 -2.99 -1.43
N TYR A 662 -6.03 -3.62 -0.36
CA TYR A 662 -5.75 -5.06 -0.36
C TYR A 662 -5.65 -5.73 1.02
N ASN A 663 -6.14 -6.97 1.13
CA ASN A 663 -6.08 -7.79 2.35
C ASN A 663 -5.16 -9.03 2.21
N ARG A 664 -4.68 -9.50 3.37
CA ARG A 664 -3.63 -10.54 3.48
C ARG A 664 -3.92 -11.54 4.60
N GLN A 665 -4.35 -11.06 5.76
CA GLN A 665 -4.52 -11.85 6.98
C GLN A 665 -5.96 -11.89 7.49
N PHE A 666 -6.76 -10.89 7.15
CA PHE A 666 -8.17 -10.72 7.53
C PHE A 666 -9.03 -10.60 6.26
N THR A 667 -10.35 -10.69 6.41
CA THR A 667 -11.33 -10.63 5.31
C THR A 667 -11.35 -9.25 4.61
N MET A 668 -11.95 -9.19 3.43
CA MET A 668 -12.27 -7.94 2.71
C MET A 668 -13.38 -8.26 1.71
N ASP A 669 -14.61 -7.96 2.10
CA ASP A 669 -15.82 -8.32 1.37
C ASP A 669 -16.42 -7.09 0.66
N THR A 670 -16.10 -5.87 1.09
CA THR A 670 -16.67 -4.62 0.57
C THR A 670 -15.67 -3.48 0.38
N VAL A 671 -15.62 -2.93 -0.85
CA VAL A 671 -14.79 -1.76 -1.20
C VAL A 671 -15.53 -0.84 -2.16
N LYS A 672 -15.50 0.46 -1.91
CA LYS A 672 -16.04 1.52 -2.77
C LYS A 672 -15.02 2.61 -3.02
N ILE A 673 -14.68 2.83 -4.30
CA ILE A 673 -13.75 3.88 -4.77
C ILE A 673 -14.51 4.79 -5.74
N ALA A 674 -14.85 5.98 -5.28
CA ALA A 674 -15.86 6.84 -5.89
C ALA A 674 -15.36 8.26 -6.21
N ASP A 675 -15.55 8.70 -7.45
CA ASP A 675 -15.53 10.12 -7.82
C ASP A 675 -14.19 10.84 -7.50
N ASN A 676 -13.08 10.08 -7.42
CA ASN A 676 -11.74 10.61 -7.15
C ASN A 676 -11.08 11.14 -8.43
N THR A 677 -10.31 12.22 -8.32
CA THR A 677 -9.42 12.69 -9.41
C THR A 677 -7.99 12.23 -9.13
N ILE A 678 -7.40 11.47 -10.04
CA ILE A 678 -6.06 10.89 -9.93
C ILE A 678 -5.22 11.38 -11.12
N ILE A 679 -4.13 12.08 -10.85
CA ILE A 679 -3.27 12.71 -11.85
C ILE A 679 -1.85 12.17 -11.67
N GLN A 680 -1.39 11.38 -12.63
CA GLN A 680 0.02 11.00 -12.69
C GLN A 680 0.89 12.21 -13.07
N ASP A 681 2.07 12.33 -12.47
CA ASP A 681 3.18 13.07 -13.08
C ASP A 681 4.10 12.06 -13.78
N PRO A 682 4.23 12.07 -15.12
CA PRO A 682 5.17 11.19 -15.84
C PRO A 682 6.64 11.36 -15.43
N THR A 683 7.03 12.54 -14.93
CA THR A 683 8.42 12.86 -14.58
C THR A 683 8.82 12.36 -13.18
N PHE A 684 7.87 12.28 -12.24
CA PHE A 684 8.08 11.73 -10.91
C PHE A 684 8.21 10.19 -10.94
N ARG A 685 9.43 9.71 -11.21
CA ARG A 685 9.79 8.28 -11.30
C ARG A 685 11.10 8.00 -10.57
N LEU A 686 11.19 6.83 -9.93
CA LEU A 686 12.44 6.39 -9.29
C LEU A 686 13.28 5.56 -10.26
N ALA A 687 14.18 6.21 -10.99
CA ALA A 687 15.01 5.57 -12.01
C ALA A 687 15.87 4.42 -11.45
N VAL A 688 16.47 4.62 -10.27
CA VAL A 688 17.29 3.64 -9.55
C VAL A 688 16.93 3.71 -8.06
N SER A 689 16.54 2.57 -7.49
CA SER A 689 16.29 2.41 -6.06
C SER A 689 17.61 2.31 -5.29
N ASP A 690 17.72 2.95 -4.12
CA ASP A 690 18.87 2.77 -3.23
C ASP A 690 18.93 1.35 -2.61
N ASN A 691 17.79 0.66 -2.58
CA ASN A 691 17.62 -0.77 -2.38
C ASN A 691 17.48 -1.48 -3.75
N PRO A 692 18.59 -1.97 -4.36
CA PRO A 692 18.60 -2.45 -5.74
C PRO A 692 17.87 -3.78 -5.96
N ARG A 693 17.34 -4.42 -4.90
CA ARG A 693 16.51 -5.62 -5.01
C ARG A 693 15.17 -5.34 -5.72
N TYR A 694 14.69 -4.10 -5.69
CA TYR A 694 13.35 -3.73 -6.16
C TYR A 694 13.39 -2.62 -7.22
N THR A 695 12.59 -2.79 -8.27
CA THR A 695 12.28 -1.72 -9.22
C THR A 695 11.01 -0.99 -8.79
N TYR A 696 10.99 0.32 -8.99
CA TYR A 696 9.88 1.21 -8.63
C TYR A 696 9.53 2.06 -9.86
N HIS A 697 9.26 1.36 -10.96
CA HIS A 697 9.13 1.91 -12.32
C HIS A 697 7.69 1.93 -12.84
N GLY A 698 6.81 1.10 -12.28
CA GLY A 698 5.41 1.01 -12.66
C GLY A 698 4.52 2.07 -12.00
N TYR A 699 3.28 2.16 -12.45
CA TYR A 699 2.22 2.96 -11.81
C TYR A 699 0.85 2.29 -11.94
N SER A 700 -0.03 2.42 -10.95
CA SER A 700 -1.47 2.18 -11.15
C SER A 700 -2.30 3.35 -10.60
N GLY A 701 -3.32 3.78 -11.33
CA GLY A 701 -4.24 4.81 -10.84
C GLY A 701 -5.04 4.31 -9.64
N ILE A 702 -5.70 3.15 -9.82
CA ILE A 702 -6.47 2.45 -8.79
C ILE A 702 -6.07 0.98 -8.80
N GLN A 703 -5.77 0.41 -7.63
CA GLN A 703 -5.61 -1.03 -7.40
C GLN A 703 -6.57 -1.51 -6.31
N VAL A 704 -7.29 -2.61 -6.57
CA VAL A 704 -8.00 -3.40 -5.56
C VAL A 704 -7.55 -4.86 -5.68
N GLN A 705 -7.11 -5.49 -4.59
CA GLN A 705 -6.65 -6.88 -4.60
C GLN A 705 -7.13 -7.67 -3.37
N THR A 706 -7.94 -8.71 -3.57
CA THR A 706 -8.33 -9.61 -2.49
C THR A 706 -7.24 -10.65 -2.20
N ASN A 707 -7.10 -11.04 -0.94
CA ASN A 707 -6.42 -12.25 -0.45
C ASN A 707 -5.02 -12.49 -1.06
N THR A 708 -4.06 -11.58 -0.85
CA THR A 708 -2.69 -11.74 -1.42
C THR A 708 -1.91 -12.93 -0.86
N GLN A 709 -2.48 -13.73 0.03
CA GLN A 709 -1.89 -14.95 0.57
C GLN A 709 -2.50 -16.23 -0.04
N PHE A 710 -3.55 -16.11 -0.86
CA PHE A 710 -4.18 -17.20 -1.61
C PHE A 710 -4.54 -18.39 -0.71
N LYS A 711 -5.14 -18.13 0.45
CA LYS A 711 -5.57 -19.14 1.42
C LYS A 711 -7.01 -18.87 1.85
N ASP A 712 -7.77 -19.87 2.27
CA ASP A 712 -9.08 -19.60 2.89
C ASP A 712 -8.97 -18.60 4.06
N LEU A 713 -9.54 -17.39 3.89
CA LEU A 713 -9.62 -16.35 4.92
C LEU A 713 -10.94 -16.37 5.72
N ASN A 714 -11.91 -17.21 5.33
CA ASN A 714 -13.31 -17.19 5.78
C ASN A 714 -14.07 -15.89 5.42
N SER A 715 -13.62 -15.19 4.37
CA SER A 715 -14.33 -14.09 3.70
C SER A 715 -15.73 -14.52 3.24
N SER A 716 -16.65 -13.57 3.09
CA SER A 716 -18.06 -13.84 2.81
C SER A 716 -18.28 -14.66 1.53
N ALA A 717 -19.41 -15.36 1.50
CA ALA A 717 -19.89 -16.06 0.30
C ALA A 717 -20.16 -15.09 -0.88
N THR A 718 -20.32 -13.79 -0.60
CA THR A 718 -20.51 -12.72 -1.59
C THR A 718 -19.70 -11.49 -1.20
N GLY A 719 -18.98 -10.88 -2.15
CA GLY A 719 -18.30 -9.59 -1.96
C GLY A 719 -18.75 -8.56 -2.99
N LYS A 720 -18.58 -7.26 -2.72
CA LYS A 720 -18.98 -6.16 -3.59
C LYS A 720 -17.88 -5.10 -3.71
N PHE A 721 -17.44 -4.86 -4.94
CA PHE A 721 -16.33 -3.98 -5.27
C PHE A 721 -16.79 -2.93 -6.30
N GLU A 722 -16.96 -1.69 -5.87
CA GLU A 722 -17.43 -0.56 -6.69
C GLU A 722 -16.26 0.38 -7.02
N ILE A 723 -16.02 0.64 -8.31
CA ILE A 723 -15.05 1.63 -8.77
C ILE A 723 -15.77 2.55 -9.77
N HIS A 724 -16.30 3.69 -9.30
CA HIS A 724 -17.17 4.55 -10.12
C HIS A 724 -16.76 6.02 -10.20
N GLY A 725 -17.04 6.66 -11.34
CA GLY A 725 -16.91 8.12 -11.54
C GLY A 725 -15.49 8.68 -11.42
N ASN A 726 -14.47 7.85 -11.20
CA ASN A 726 -13.11 8.30 -10.99
C ASN A 726 -12.50 8.83 -12.29
N THR A 727 -11.67 9.87 -12.19
CA THR A 727 -10.98 10.49 -13.32
C THR A 727 -9.48 10.30 -13.19
N ILE A 728 -8.90 9.41 -14.01
CA ILE A 728 -7.48 9.07 -14.04
C ILE A 728 -6.84 9.76 -15.25
N LYS A 729 -5.79 10.56 -15.02
CA LYS A 729 -5.13 11.41 -16.04
C LYS A 729 -3.63 11.19 -16.13
N ASN A 730 -3.08 11.59 -17.28
CA ASN A 730 -1.65 11.62 -17.62
C ASN A 730 -0.95 10.26 -17.57
N LEU A 731 -1.65 9.15 -17.75
CA LEU A 731 -1.02 7.82 -17.75
C LEU A 731 0.08 7.70 -18.82
N GLU A 732 1.32 7.49 -18.38
CA GLU A 732 2.47 7.25 -19.25
C GLU A 732 3.39 6.14 -18.71
N MET A 733 3.74 5.20 -19.60
CA MET A 733 4.64 4.09 -19.32
C MET A 733 6.11 4.50 -19.24
N TYR A 734 6.69 4.33 -18.05
CA TYR A 734 8.12 4.53 -17.85
C TYR A 734 8.91 3.26 -18.20
N LYS A 735 9.89 3.35 -19.11
CA LYS A 735 10.87 2.29 -19.46
C LYS A 735 10.27 0.89 -19.74
N ASN A 736 9.08 0.82 -20.35
CA ASN A 736 8.34 -0.44 -20.58
C ASN A 736 8.07 -1.23 -19.28
N ALA A 737 7.83 -0.53 -18.17
CA ALA A 737 7.46 -1.13 -16.89
C ALA A 737 6.28 -2.10 -17.05
N GLN A 738 6.41 -3.27 -16.43
CA GLN A 738 5.48 -4.41 -16.54
C GLN A 738 4.06 -4.06 -16.09
N HIS A 739 3.96 -3.16 -15.11
CA HIS A 739 2.74 -2.79 -14.41
C HIS A 739 2.56 -1.27 -14.56
N THR A 740 1.83 -0.85 -15.60
CA THR A 740 1.39 0.55 -15.80
C THR A 740 -0.08 0.50 -16.17
N TYR A 741 -0.98 0.72 -15.22
CA TYR A 741 -2.42 0.44 -15.36
C TYR A 741 -3.28 1.68 -15.03
N GLY A 742 -4.47 1.78 -15.64
CA GLY A 742 -5.49 2.73 -15.19
C GLY A 742 -6.18 2.21 -13.93
N ILE A 743 -7.02 1.18 -14.10
CA ILE A 743 -7.66 0.44 -13.01
C ILE A 743 -7.16 -1.01 -13.03
N GLU A 744 -6.73 -1.51 -11.87
CA GLU A 744 -6.39 -2.92 -11.62
C GLU A 744 -7.32 -3.51 -10.56
N PHE A 745 -7.93 -4.64 -10.87
CA PHE A 745 -8.59 -5.52 -9.91
C PHE A 745 -7.94 -6.90 -9.92
N ARG A 746 -7.78 -7.52 -8.74
CA ARG A 746 -7.34 -8.91 -8.59
C ARG A 746 -8.17 -9.62 -7.53
N ASN A 747 -8.80 -10.74 -7.88
CA ASN A 747 -9.42 -11.65 -6.90
C ASN A 747 -8.60 -12.94 -6.71
N HIS A 748 -8.32 -13.27 -5.45
CA HIS A 748 -7.69 -14.53 -5.04
C HIS A 748 -8.54 -15.32 -4.03
N GLU A 749 -9.74 -14.86 -3.67
CA GLU A 749 -10.69 -15.61 -2.85
C GLU A 749 -11.23 -16.82 -3.62
N GLN A 750 -11.19 -17.99 -2.98
CA GLN A 750 -11.40 -19.28 -3.68
C GLN A 750 -12.90 -19.63 -3.84
N LYS A 751 -13.77 -19.02 -3.02
CA LYS A 751 -15.17 -19.41 -2.82
C LYS A 751 -16.18 -18.28 -3.08
N MET A 752 -15.77 -17.03 -2.90
CA MET A 752 -16.61 -15.83 -2.95
C MET A 752 -17.28 -15.66 -4.33
N HIS A 753 -18.56 -15.28 -4.33
CA HIS A 753 -19.20 -14.64 -5.49
C HIS A 753 -18.96 -13.13 -5.40
N TYR A 754 -17.90 -12.63 -6.02
CA TYR A 754 -17.68 -11.19 -6.05
C TYR A 754 -18.58 -10.54 -7.13
N GLN A 755 -19.12 -9.36 -6.83
CA GLN A 755 -19.64 -8.41 -7.80
C GLN A 755 -18.60 -7.29 -7.96
N LEU A 756 -18.18 -7.02 -9.18
CA LEU A 756 -17.22 -5.96 -9.53
C LEU A 756 -17.87 -4.99 -10.52
N ASP A 757 -18.16 -3.77 -10.08
CA ASP A 757 -18.78 -2.72 -10.89
C ASP A 757 -17.78 -1.58 -11.15
N ILE A 758 -17.18 -1.57 -12.34
CA ILE A 758 -16.28 -0.52 -12.82
C ILE A 758 -17.08 0.38 -13.77
N SER A 759 -17.60 1.51 -13.28
CA SER A 759 -18.60 2.31 -14.02
C SER A 759 -18.31 3.80 -14.14
N ASN A 760 -18.60 4.39 -15.31
CA ASN A 760 -18.54 5.83 -15.57
C ASN A 760 -17.16 6.50 -15.28
N ASN A 761 -16.06 5.73 -15.22
CA ASN A 761 -14.73 6.28 -14.98
C ASN A 761 -14.14 6.90 -16.26
N VAL A 762 -13.34 7.95 -16.11
CA VAL A 762 -12.57 8.59 -17.19
C VAL A 762 -11.11 8.16 -17.07
N ILE A 763 -10.51 7.59 -18.12
CA ILE A 763 -9.13 7.10 -18.11
C ILE A 763 -8.36 7.71 -19.29
N GLN A 764 -7.35 8.53 -19.00
CA GLN A 764 -6.65 9.35 -19.99
C GLN A 764 -5.13 9.35 -19.80
N GLY A 765 -4.40 9.35 -20.91
CA GLY A 765 -2.94 9.41 -20.92
C GLY A 765 -2.33 9.20 -22.30
N GLU A 766 -1.00 9.12 -22.37
CA GLU A 766 -0.25 8.90 -23.61
C GLU A 766 0.10 7.42 -23.84
N SER A 767 0.32 6.63 -22.79
CA SER A 767 0.55 5.18 -22.91
C SER A 767 0.23 4.40 -21.64
N THR A 768 -0.26 3.17 -21.79
CA THR A 768 -0.54 2.25 -20.68
C THR A 768 -0.37 0.79 -21.11
N LYS A 769 -0.20 -0.14 -20.16
CA LYS A 769 -0.23 -1.59 -20.41
C LYS A 769 -1.65 -2.08 -20.60
N TYR A 770 -2.55 -1.69 -19.68
CA TYR A 770 -3.99 -1.90 -19.72
C TYR A 770 -4.69 -0.61 -19.24
N MET A 771 -5.81 -0.24 -19.83
CA MET A 771 -6.69 0.81 -19.29
C MET A 771 -7.49 0.27 -18.11
N ILE A 772 -8.02 -0.96 -18.26
CA ILE A 772 -8.63 -1.74 -17.18
C ILE A 772 -8.06 -3.18 -17.22
N ALA A 773 -7.61 -3.69 -16.08
CA ALA A 773 -7.15 -5.06 -15.91
C ALA A 773 -7.90 -5.74 -14.74
N VAL A 774 -8.43 -6.93 -14.99
CA VAL A 774 -9.07 -7.81 -14.00
C VAL A 774 -8.33 -9.15 -14.03
N ILE A 775 -7.44 -9.37 -13.07
CA ILE A 775 -6.45 -10.47 -13.08
C ILE A 775 -6.67 -11.35 -11.86
N ASN A 776 -7.51 -12.37 -12.03
CA ASN A 776 -8.02 -13.22 -10.95
C ASN A 776 -7.40 -14.61 -11.02
N ASN A 777 -7.09 -15.18 -9.86
CA ASN A 777 -6.53 -16.53 -9.74
C ASN A 777 -7.00 -17.15 -8.42
N THR A 778 -8.04 -17.97 -8.49
CA THR A 778 -8.82 -18.41 -7.32
C THR A 778 -8.27 -19.69 -6.67
N ARG A 779 -6.96 -19.96 -6.81
CA ARG A 779 -6.33 -21.16 -6.23
C ARG A 779 -6.16 -21.02 -4.72
N ASP A 780 -6.44 -22.10 -3.98
CA ASP A 780 -5.91 -22.25 -2.63
C ASP A 780 -4.44 -22.71 -2.71
N ARG A 781 -3.50 -21.96 -2.15
CA ARG A 781 -2.06 -22.32 -2.11
C ARG A 781 -1.69 -23.22 -0.92
N VAL A 782 -2.60 -23.44 0.04
CA VAL A 782 -2.42 -24.31 1.21
C VAL A 782 -2.90 -25.73 0.90
N THR A 783 -4.12 -25.90 0.36
CA THR A 783 -4.62 -27.21 -0.09
C THR A 783 -4.20 -27.56 -1.51
N GLY A 784 -3.92 -26.55 -2.32
CA GLY A 784 -3.61 -26.67 -3.75
C GLY A 784 -4.83 -26.65 -4.68
N ASP A 785 -6.04 -26.58 -4.14
CA ASP A 785 -7.32 -26.72 -4.85
C ASP A 785 -7.63 -25.58 -5.83
N LYS A 786 -8.50 -25.89 -6.80
CA LYS A 786 -9.05 -24.92 -7.77
C LYS A 786 -10.35 -24.30 -7.26
N GLY A 787 -10.41 -22.97 -7.21
CA GLY A 787 -11.56 -22.22 -6.72
C GLY A 787 -12.73 -22.14 -7.70
N SER A 788 -13.69 -21.26 -7.39
CA SER A 788 -14.89 -21.07 -8.22
C SER A 788 -14.66 -20.29 -9.52
N GLY A 789 -13.57 -19.53 -9.61
CA GLY A 789 -13.34 -18.60 -10.71
C GLY A 789 -14.31 -17.42 -10.68
N ALA A 790 -14.88 -17.13 -11.86
CA ALA A 790 -15.65 -15.92 -12.13
C ALA A 790 -16.81 -15.64 -11.13
N GLY A 791 -16.90 -14.36 -10.74
CA GLY A 791 -18.09 -13.72 -10.19
C GLY A 791 -18.82 -12.94 -11.28
N ASP A 792 -19.47 -11.84 -10.91
CA ASP A 792 -20.14 -10.93 -11.86
C ASP A 792 -19.32 -9.66 -12.04
N ILE A 793 -18.77 -9.47 -13.25
CA ILE A 793 -17.93 -8.32 -13.63
C ILE A 793 -18.72 -7.43 -14.57
N ASN A 794 -18.92 -6.16 -14.21
CA ASN A 794 -19.57 -5.15 -15.03
C ASN A 794 -18.63 -3.96 -15.27
N ILE A 795 -18.30 -3.70 -16.53
CA ILE A 795 -17.51 -2.55 -16.99
C ILE A 795 -18.41 -1.71 -17.89
N THR A 796 -18.93 -0.60 -17.36
CA THR A 796 -20.03 0.14 -18.03
C THR A 796 -19.84 1.66 -18.09
N GLY A 797 -20.16 2.29 -19.22
CA GLY A 797 -20.15 3.75 -19.36
C GLY A 797 -18.78 4.44 -19.22
N ASN A 798 -17.67 3.70 -19.17
CA ASN A 798 -16.34 4.26 -18.96
C ASN A 798 -15.84 4.95 -20.23
N LYS A 799 -15.08 6.05 -20.07
CA LYS A 799 -14.55 6.86 -21.17
C LYS A 799 -13.03 6.83 -21.16
N MET A 800 -12.47 6.04 -22.06
CA MET A 800 -11.07 5.65 -22.05
C MET A 800 -10.36 6.18 -23.31
N SER A 801 -9.30 6.97 -23.16
CA SER A 801 -8.54 7.53 -24.28
C SER A 801 -7.04 7.52 -24.02
N ILE A 802 -6.31 6.65 -24.71
CA ILE A 802 -4.85 6.52 -24.65
C ILE A 802 -4.21 6.85 -26.00
N GLY A 803 -2.97 7.37 -25.97
CA GLY A 803 -2.18 7.58 -27.19
C GLY A 803 -1.78 6.26 -27.86
N VAL A 804 -1.02 5.43 -27.14
CA VAL A 804 -0.44 4.16 -27.63
C VAL A 804 -0.70 3.02 -26.64
N ILE A 805 -1.16 1.88 -27.16
CA ILE A 805 -1.15 0.58 -26.47
C ILE A 805 -0.03 -0.26 -27.09
N PRO A 806 1.04 -0.61 -26.35
CA PRO A 806 2.25 -1.19 -26.94
C PRO A 806 2.14 -2.71 -27.18
N SER A 807 3.11 -3.24 -27.93
CA SER A 807 3.21 -4.67 -28.21
C SER A 807 3.28 -5.53 -26.94
N GLY A 808 2.55 -6.65 -26.95
CA GLY A 808 2.47 -7.61 -25.85
C GLY A 808 1.46 -7.28 -24.74
N THR A 809 0.52 -6.36 -25.00
CA THR A 809 -0.48 -5.90 -24.01
C THR A 809 -1.88 -5.79 -24.64
N VAL A 810 -2.92 -5.43 -23.87
CA VAL A 810 -4.31 -5.32 -24.35
C VAL A 810 -4.93 -4.04 -23.77
N PRO A 811 -5.88 -3.35 -24.43
CA PRO A 811 -6.53 -2.17 -23.85
C PRO A 811 -7.39 -2.52 -22.62
N VAL A 812 -8.21 -3.56 -22.70
CA VAL A 812 -9.00 -4.11 -21.58
C VAL A 812 -8.76 -5.61 -21.45
N PHE A 813 -8.33 -6.08 -20.28
CA PHE A 813 -7.94 -7.47 -20.05
C PHE A 813 -8.66 -8.07 -18.84
N ILE A 814 -9.29 -9.23 -19.03
CA ILE A 814 -10.01 -9.98 -17.99
C ILE A 814 -9.53 -11.43 -18.03
N ASN A 815 -8.99 -11.95 -16.92
CA ASN A 815 -8.38 -13.27 -16.83
C ASN A 815 -8.77 -13.97 -15.51
N GLU A 816 -9.35 -15.17 -15.63
CA GLU A 816 -9.75 -16.05 -14.52
C GLU A 816 -8.94 -17.35 -14.56
N GLU A 817 -7.98 -17.45 -13.65
CA GLU A 817 -7.07 -18.58 -13.49
C GLU A 817 -7.47 -19.51 -12.34
N SER A 818 -6.99 -20.75 -12.41
CA SER A 818 -7.16 -21.76 -11.36
C SER A 818 -8.62 -22.07 -10.96
N ASN A 819 -9.59 -21.75 -11.82
CA ASN A 819 -11.00 -22.09 -11.60
C ASN A 819 -11.29 -23.59 -11.79
N ASN A 820 -12.38 -24.08 -11.19
CA ASN A 820 -12.77 -25.49 -11.22
C ASN A 820 -13.43 -25.99 -12.53
N GLY A 821 -13.51 -25.14 -13.56
CA GLY A 821 -14.00 -25.50 -14.90
C GLY A 821 -15.53 -25.57 -15.06
N LYS A 822 -16.33 -25.21 -14.05
CA LYS A 822 -17.79 -25.04 -14.18
C LYS A 822 -18.13 -23.61 -14.59
N LEU A 823 -19.21 -23.42 -15.34
CA LEU A 823 -19.71 -22.08 -15.63
C LEU A 823 -20.27 -21.40 -14.38
N ARG A 824 -19.91 -20.13 -14.18
CA ARG A 824 -20.37 -19.29 -13.05
C ARG A 824 -20.27 -17.81 -13.40
N GLY A 825 -21.27 -17.00 -13.04
CA GLY A 825 -21.21 -15.54 -13.15
C GLY A 825 -21.19 -15.02 -14.60
N LYS A 826 -21.04 -13.70 -14.74
CA LYS A 826 -21.17 -12.96 -16.00
C LYS A 826 -20.01 -11.97 -16.19
N VAL A 827 -19.61 -11.74 -17.44
CA VAL A 827 -18.80 -10.57 -17.81
C VAL A 827 -19.63 -9.64 -18.70
N THR A 828 -19.71 -8.37 -18.33
CA THR A 828 -20.37 -7.29 -19.09
C THR A 828 -19.35 -6.19 -19.41
N PHE A 829 -19.20 -5.85 -20.68
CA PHE A 829 -18.51 -4.66 -21.18
C PHE A 829 -19.50 -3.90 -22.06
N GLU A 830 -20.16 -2.88 -21.51
CA GLU A 830 -21.32 -2.26 -22.16
C GLU A 830 -21.35 -0.72 -22.09
N GLY A 831 -21.61 -0.07 -23.23
CA GLY A 831 -21.76 1.39 -23.32
C GLY A 831 -20.48 2.19 -23.07
N ASN A 832 -19.29 1.59 -23.25
CA ASN A 832 -18.01 2.27 -23.03
C ASN A 832 -17.51 2.98 -24.29
N ASP A 833 -16.86 4.14 -24.12
CA ASP A 833 -16.04 4.79 -25.15
C ASP A 833 -14.57 4.33 -24.99
N LEU A 834 -13.96 3.78 -26.04
CA LEU A 834 -12.57 3.33 -26.05
C LEU A 834 -11.83 3.88 -27.28
N THR A 835 -11.01 4.91 -27.08
CA THR A 835 -10.16 5.52 -28.12
C THR A 835 -8.67 5.16 -27.93
N ILE A 836 -8.01 4.71 -28.99
CA ILE A 836 -6.55 4.59 -29.09
C ILE A 836 -6.07 5.56 -30.18
N ARG A 837 -5.64 6.75 -29.76
CA ARG A 837 -5.49 7.96 -30.61
C ARG A 837 -4.37 7.89 -31.65
N LYS A 838 -3.34 7.08 -31.46
CA LYS A 838 -2.13 7.08 -32.30
C LYS A 838 -1.81 5.71 -32.88
N GLN A 839 -1.68 4.69 -32.03
CA GLN A 839 -1.25 3.36 -32.46
C GLN A 839 -1.67 2.26 -31.47
N SER A 840 -2.44 1.29 -31.94
CA SER A 840 -2.58 -0.02 -31.30
C SER A 840 -1.49 -0.98 -31.82
N ASP A 841 -0.52 -1.29 -30.95
CA ASP A 841 0.38 -2.44 -31.10
C ASP A 841 -0.02 -3.63 -30.20
N GLY A 842 -1.02 -3.46 -29.33
CA GLY A 842 -1.54 -4.49 -28.42
C GLY A 842 -1.87 -5.81 -29.13
N SER A 843 -1.84 -6.95 -28.42
CA SER A 843 -2.07 -8.28 -29.00
C SER A 843 -3.52 -8.53 -29.41
N ILE A 844 -4.45 -7.84 -28.76
CA ILE A 844 -5.88 -7.75 -29.07
C ILE A 844 -6.22 -6.25 -29.09
N GLU A 845 -6.94 -5.78 -30.10
CA GLU A 845 -7.08 -4.35 -30.39
C GLU A 845 -8.06 -3.61 -29.45
N GLY A 846 -8.89 -4.35 -28.70
CA GLY A 846 -9.92 -3.80 -27.81
C GLY A 846 -10.01 -4.51 -26.47
N ILE A 847 -10.61 -5.71 -26.44
CA ILE A 847 -10.88 -6.45 -25.20
C ILE A 847 -10.56 -7.95 -25.31
N GLN A 848 -9.85 -8.49 -24.32
CA GLN A 848 -9.64 -9.92 -24.14
C GLN A 848 -10.21 -10.42 -22.81
N MET A 849 -10.98 -11.51 -22.88
CA MET A 849 -11.63 -12.17 -21.75
C MET A 849 -11.28 -13.67 -21.74
N ILE A 850 -10.74 -14.17 -20.64
CA ILE A 850 -10.27 -15.54 -20.50
C ILE A 850 -10.83 -16.11 -19.20
N GLY A 851 -11.71 -17.12 -19.22
CA GLY A 851 -12.33 -17.57 -17.98
C GLY A 851 -13.48 -18.56 -18.09
N ASN A 852 -14.14 -18.79 -16.95
CA ASN A 852 -15.30 -19.68 -16.79
C ASN A 852 -16.61 -18.91 -16.56
N ALA A 853 -16.70 -17.64 -16.97
CA ALA A 853 -17.97 -16.90 -16.93
C ALA A 853 -19.03 -17.61 -17.79
N GLN A 854 -20.27 -17.67 -17.31
CA GLN A 854 -21.38 -18.33 -18.01
C GLN A 854 -21.75 -17.62 -19.32
N SER A 855 -21.67 -16.28 -19.34
CA SER A 855 -21.81 -15.50 -20.56
C SER A 855 -20.97 -14.23 -20.53
N TYR A 856 -20.54 -13.81 -21.72
CA TYR A 856 -19.74 -12.62 -22.00
C TYR A 856 -20.56 -11.69 -22.88
N HIS A 857 -20.64 -10.41 -22.52
CA HIS A 857 -21.47 -9.41 -23.19
C HIS A 857 -20.59 -8.22 -23.55
N VAL A 858 -20.46 -7.94 -24.85
CA VAL A 858 -19.70 -6.81 -25.40
C VAL A 858 -20.69 -6.00 -26.24
N ASN A 859 -21.47 -5.13 -25.59
CA ASN A 859 -22.66 -4.52 -26.21
C ASN A 859 -22.57 -3.00 -26.25
N ASN A 860 -23.08 -2.37 -27.32
CA ASN A 860 -23.34 -0.93 -27.38
C ASN A 860 -22.08 -0.05 -27.13
N ASN A 861 -20.87 -0.57 -27.33
CA ASN A 861 -19.62 0.18 -27.11
C ASN A 861 -19.18 0.93 -28.37
N ASN A 862 -18.38 1.98 -28.17
CA ASN A 862 -17.74 2.77 -29.22
C ASN A 862 -16.22 2.51 -29.19
N PHE A 863 -15.68 1.90 -30.24
CA PHE A 863 -14.25 1.62 -30.40
C PHE A 863 -13.65 2.50 -31.49
N GLU A 864 -12.77 3.44 -31.14
CA GLU A 864 -12.05 4.31 -32.07
C GLU A 864 -10.55 3.97 -32.03
N ILE A 865 -10.06 3.15 -32.98
CA ILE A 865 -8.72 2.55 -32.89
C ILE A 865 -7.90 2.86 -34.14
N HIS A 866 -6.80 3.58 -33.94
CA HIS A 866 -5.86 3.97 -34.98
C HIS A 866 -4.58 3.12 -35.00
N GLY A 867 -3.96 3.04 -36.17
CA GLY A 867 -2.73 2.29 -36.42
C GLY A 867 -2.93 1.01 -37.23
N ASN A 868 -2.09 0.01 -36.99
CA ASN A 868 -1.99 -1.20 -37.82
C ASN A 868 -2.99 -2.28 -37.38
N MET A 869 -4.26 -2.08 -37.74
CA MET A 869 -5.37 -3.00 -37.44
C MET A 869 -5.19 -4.36 -38.12
N ASN A 870 -4.63 -5.35 -37.41
CA ASN A 870 -4.39 -6.68 -37.95
C ASN A 870 -4.59 -7.85 -36.98
N LYS A 871 -5.04 -7.59 -35.75
CA LYS A 871 -5.35 -8.62 -34.72
C LYS A 871 -6.83 -8.58 -34.33
N PRO A 872 -7.38 -9.59 -33.63
CA PRO A 872 -8.78 -9.56 -33.17
C PRO A 872 -9.09 -8.32 -32.31
N LEU A 873 -10.30 -7.78 -32.43
CA LEU A 873 -10.80 -6.68 -31.60
C LEU A 873 -11.34 -7.20 -30.26
N ILE A 874 -12.10 -8.30 -30.34
CA ILE A 874 -12.66 -9.03 -29.20
C ILE A 874 -12.00 -10.41 -29.17
N SER A 875 -11.60 -10.87 -27.99
CA SER A 875 -11.12 -12.24 -27.76
C SER A 875 -11.84 -12.85 -26.56
N VAL A 876 -12.46 -14.02 -26.73
CA VAL A 876 -13.01 -14.83 -25.64
C VAL A 876 -12.44 -16.25 -25.65
N LEU A 877 -11.72 -16.60 -24.59
CA LEU A 877 -11.09 -17.91 -24.42
C LEU A 877 -11.71 -18.63 -23.21
N GLY A 878 -12.70 -19.47 -23.49
CA GLY A 878 -13.45 -20.24 -22.50
C GLY A 878 -12.59 -21.30 -21.81
N ARG A 879 -12.47 -21.21 -20.48
CA ARG A 879 -11.78 -22.19 -19.62
C ARG A 879 -12.71 -23.20 -18.95
N ALA A 880 -13.97 -23.26 -19.38
CA ALA A 880 -14.92 -24.28 -18.97
C ALA A 880 -14.47 -25.71 -19.37
N GLY A 881 -14.93 -26.70 -18.61
CA GLY A 881 -14.60 -28.12 -18.79
C GLY A 881 -15.28 -28.71 -20.02
N SER A 882 -16.52 -29.17 -19.84
CA SER A 882 -17.40 -29.72 -20.89
C SER A 882 -18.55 -28.78 -21.29
N GLU A 883 -18.77 -27.71 -20.52
CA GLU A 883 -19.78 -26.69 -20.79
C GLU A 883 -19.24 -25.66 -21.80
N THR A 884 -20.14 -24.98 -22.52
CA THR A 884 -19.78 -23.91 -23.46
C THR A 884 -20.54 -22.64 -23.04
N PRO A 885 -19.84 -21.53 -22.74
CA PRO A 885 -20.47 -20.23 -22.48
C PRO A 885 -20.84 -19.52 -23.79
N ASP A 886 -21.67 -18.49 -23.66
CA ASP A 886 -22.10 -17.64 -24.77
C ASP A 886 -21.32 -16.32 -24.80
N LEU A 887 -20.93 -15.85 -25.99
CA LEU A 887 -20.51 -14.48 -26.25
C LEU A 887 -21.62 -13.77 -27.05
N HIS A 888 -22.13 -12.69 -26.47
CA HIS A 888 -23.01 -11.72 -27.11
C HIS A 888 -22.19 -10.48 -27.47
N ALA A 889 -22.17 -10.10 -28.75
CA ALA A 889 -21.52 -8.89 -29.22
C ALA A 889 -22.47 -8.08 -30.11
N TYR A 890 -23.25 -7.17 -29.53
CA TYR A 890 -24.33 -6.45 -30.23
C TYR A 890 -24.12 -4.94 -30.28
N GLY A 891 -24.48 -4.32 -31.42
CA GLY A 891 -24.63 -2.86 -31.52
C GLY A 891 -23.38 -2.03 -31.26
N ASN A 892 -22.17 -2.60 -31.36
CA ASN A 892 -20.93 -1.84 -31.19
C ASN A 892 -20.58 -1.08 -32.48
N ASP A 893 -20.15 0.18 -32.35
CA ASP A 893 -19.53 0.90 -33.46
C ASP A 893 -18.00 0.81 -33.37
N ILE A 894 -17.37 0.69 -34.54
CA ILE A 894 -15.95 0.39 -34.68
C ILE A 894 -15.37 1.32 -35.75
N THR A 895 -14.74 2.41 -35.33
CA THR A 895 -14.03 3.35 -36.20
C THR A 895 -12.54 3.01 -36.25
N THR A 896 -11.99 2.81 -37.46
CA THR A 896 -10.56 2.52 -37.65
C THR A 896 -10.01 3.07 -38.96
N ASP A 897 -8.68 3.13 -39.09
CA ASP A 897 -8.01 3.64 -40.29
C ASP A 897 -8.27 2.81 -41.57
N LEU A 898 -8.79 1.57 -41.45
CA LEU A 898 -9.04 0.64 -42.54
C LEU A 898 -10.04 1.20 -43.57
N LYS A 899 -9.58 1.43 -44.80
CA LYS A 899 -10.44 1.90 -45.92
C LYS A 899 -11.31 0.80 -46.54
N GLY A 900 -11.12 -0.45 -46.14
CA GLY A 900 -11.87 -1.63 -46.59
C GLY A 900 -12.98 -2.07 -45.62
N GLN A 901 -13.36 -3.35 -45.69
CA GLN A 901 -14.12 -4.02 -44.62
C GLN A 901 -13.20 -4.41 -43.46
N LEU A 902 -13.75 -4.51 -42.25
CA LEU A 902 -13.09 -5.18 -41.14
C LEU A 902 -12.75 -6.65 -41.50
N TYR A 903 -11.64 -7.14 -40.99
CA TYR A 903 -11.15 -8.49 -41.23
C TYR A 903 -12.06 -9.53 -40.57
N ARG A 904 -12.23 -10.69 -41.21
CA ARG A 904 -13.21 -11.73 -40.80
C ARG A 904 -12.93 -12.37 -39.43
N SER A 905 -11.74 -12.14 -38.87
CA SER A 905 -11.29 -12.63 -37.56
C SER A 905 -11.26 -11.54 -36.48
N TRP A 906 -12.17 -10.55 -36.57
CA TRP A 906 -12.32 -9.50 -35.55
C TRP A 906 -12.81 -10.01 -34.19
N ILE A 907 -13.43 -11.20 -34.16
CA ILE A 907 -13.66 -11.98 -32.94
C ILE A 907 -12.75 -13.22 -32.95
N GLU A 908 -11.84 -13.29 -31.99
CA GLU A 908 -11.16 -14.52 -31.57
C GLU A 908 -12.02 -15.26 -30.55
N ARG A 909 -12.05 -16.59 -30.68
CA ARG A 909 -12.87 -17.47 -29.85
C ARG A 909 -12.24 -18.84 -29.68
N SER A 910 -12.34 -19.38 -28.46
CA SER A 910 -12.06 -20.78 -28.13
C SER A 910 -13.03 -21.23 -27.04
N LYS A 911 -13.64 -22.41 -27.18
CA LYS A 911 -14.66 -22.96 -26.26
C LYS A 911 -15.72 -21.93 -25.84
N VAL A 912 -16.37 -21.30 -26.80
CA VAL A 912 -17.45 -20.31 -26.60
C VAL A 912 -18.31 -20.30 -27.86
N ASP A 913 -19.63 -20.18 -27.73
CA ASP A 913 -20.51 -19.90 -28.88
C ASP A 913 -20.65 -18.39 -29.06
N VAL A 914 -20.82 -17.93 -30.30
CA VAL A 914 -20.74 -16.50 -30.64
C VAL A 914 -21.99 -16.06 -31.38
N PHE A 915 -22.66 -15.07 -30.79
CA PHE A 915 -23.79 -14.33 -31.35
C PHE A 915 -23.38 -12.87 -31.52
N ALA A 916 -23.46 -12.36 -32.74
CA ALA A 916 -23.13 -10.96 -33.03
C ALA A 916 -24.05 -10.39 -34.09
N ASP A 917 -24.63 -9.22 -33.83
CA ASP A 917 -25.58 -8.55 -34.73
C ASP A 917 -25.54 -7.03 -34.53
N ASP A 918 -26.07 -6.26 -35.50
CA ASP A 918 -26.17 -4.79 -35.48
C ASP A 918 -24.85 -4.00 -35.26
N ASN A 919 -23.69 -4.66 -35.26
CA ASN A 919 -22.38 -3.99 -35.16
C ASN A 919 -22.01 -3.26 -36.45
N THR A 920 -21.31 -2.13 -36.36
CA THR A 920 -20.80 -1.36 -37.50
C THR A 920 -19.28 -1.27 -37.51
N HIS A 921 -18.70 -1.18 -38.72
CA HIS A 921 -17.32 -0.77 -38.94
C HIS A 921 -17.30 0.41 -39.92
N ASN A 922 -16.71 1.53 -39.52
CA ASN A 922 -16.63 2.76 -40.32
C ASN A 922 -17.99 3.13 -40.97
N ASN A 923 -19.05 3.20 -40.13
CA ASN A 923 -20.44 3.47 -40.53
C ASN A 923 -21.08 2.45 -41.50
N LYS A 924 -20.61 1.20 -41.53
CA LYS A 924 -21.18 0.11 -42.35
C LYS A 924 -21.47 -1.12 -41.50
N ALA A 925 -22.66 -1.69 -41.64
CA ALA A 925 -23.04 -2.92 -40.92
C ALA A 925 -22.06 -4.07 -41.21
N LEU A 926 -21.65 -4.77 -40.15
CA LEU A 926 -20.93 -6.03 -40.22
C LEU A 926 -21.90 -7.19 -40.49
N ALA A 927 -21.37 -8.34 -40.88
CA ALA A 927 -22.19 -9.53 -41.13
C ALA A 927 -22.63 -10.16 -39.80
N LYS A 928 -23.94 -10.42 -39.66
CA LYS A 928 -24.54 -11.15 -38.55
C LYS A 928 -23.90 -12.53 -38.34
N ILE A 929 -23.75 -12.92 -37.08
CA ILE A 929 -23.27 -14.21 -36.62
C ILE A 929 -24.35 -14.82 -35.70
N GLU A 930 -24.93 -15.95 -36.10
CA GLU A 930 -26.06 -16.59 -35.39
C GLU A 930 -25.69 -17.76 -34.48
N HIS A 931 -24.52 -18.39 -34.68
CA HIS A 931 -23.91 -19.45 -33.85
C HIS A 931 -22.59 -19.88 -34.52
N ILE A 932 -21.44 -19.80 -33.83
CA ILE A 932 -20.15 -20.35 -34.28
C ILE A 932 -19.32 -20.89 -33.10
N THR A 933 -19.53 -22.16 -32.78
CA THR A 933 -18.75 -22.93 -31.79
C THR A 933 -17.37 -23.39 -32.25
N ALA A 934 -17.09 -23.39 -33.56
CA ALA A 934 -15.78 -23.78 -34.09
C ALA A 934 -14.72 -22.68 -33.85
N PRO A 935 -13.49 -23.01 -33.38
CA PRO A 935 -12.46 -22.03 -33.09
C PRO A 935 -12.05 -21.20 -34.33
N ALA A 936 -11.44 -20.05 -34.10
CA ALA A 936 -10.90 -19.23 -35.20
C ALA A 936 -9.78 -19.99 -35.95
N ALA A 937 -9.71 -19.82 -37.28
CA ALA A 937 -8.71 -20.50 -38.10
C ALA A 937 -7.30 -19.98 -37.78
N GLY A 938 -6.49 -20.81 -37.12
CA GLY A 938 -5.17 -20.43 -36.60
C GLY A 938 -5.12 -20.24 -35.07
N ALA A 939 -6.25 -20.36 -34.36
CA ALA A 939 -6.25 -20.39 -32.89
C ALA A 939 -5.44 -21.60 -32.37
N VAL A 940 -4.53 -21.34 -31.44
CA VAL A 940 -3.77 -22.39 -30.76
C VAL A 940 -4.68 -23.07 -29.74
N HIS A 941 -4.69 -24.40 -29.72
CA HIS A 941 -5.31 -25.16 -28.63
C HIS A 941 -4.45 -25.03 -27.36
N ASP A 942 -4.76 -24.05 -26.51
CA ASP A 942 -4.36 -24.08 -25.10
C ASP A 942 -4.97 -25.33 -24.45
N ASP A 943 -4.12 -26.15 -23.84
CA ASP A 943 -4.47 -27.37 -23.12
C ASP A 943 -5.02 -27.08 -21.69
N GLY A 944 -5.26 -25.81 -21.38
CA GLY A 944 -5.72 -25.31 -20.08
C GLY A 944 -4.56 -25.06 -19.11
N ASN A 945 -3.34 -24.99 -19.63
CA ASN A 945 -2.10 -24.92 -18.88
C ASN A 945 -1.05 -24.01 -19.54
N THR A 946 -1.26 -23.57 -20.79
CA THR A 946 -0.27 -22.82 -21.59
C THR A 946 -0.88 -21.76 -22.50
N ALA A 947 -1.89 -21.01 -22.03
CA ALA A 947 -2.09 -19.65 -22.52
C ALA A 947 -0.77 -18.88 -22.36
N ASN A 948 -0.14 -18.48 -23.48
CA ASN A 948 1.14 -17.77 -23.47
C ASN A 948 1.05 -16.59 -22.50
N LEU A 949 1.82 -16.63 -21.41
CA LEU A 949 1.65 -15.70 -20.31
C LEU A 949 2.14 -14.32 -20.76
N TRP A 950 1.18 -13.48 -21.19
CA TRP A 950 1.39 -12.05 -21.40
C TRP A 950 1.95 -11.43 -20.12
N ASP A 951 2.61 -10.28 -20.23
CA ASP A 951 3.23 -9.65 -19.07
C ASP A 951 2.20 -8.89 -18.20
N ILE A 952 1.36 -9.68 -17.52
CA ILE A 952 0.26 -9.30 -16.62
C ILE A 952 0.75 -8.70 -15.29
N GLY A 953 2.06 -8.41 -15.18
CA GLY A 953 2.73 -7.99 -13.96
C GLY A 953 2.73 -9.05 -12.86
N THR A 954 3.54 -8.80 -11.82
CA THR A 954 3.41 -9.49 -10.54
C THR A 954 2.29 -8.90 -9.70
N ASP A 955 1.83 -9.65 -8.69
CA ASP A 955 0.92 -9.21 -7.60
C ASP A 955 1.46 -8.04 -6.74
N SER A 956 2.51 -7.38 -7.20
CA SER A 956 3.07 -6.16 -6.63
C SER A 956 3.76 -5.38 -7.74
N ILE A 957 3.57 -4.05 -7.76
CA ILE A 957 4.26 -3.15 -8.69
C ILE A 957 5.77 -3.06 -8.45
N SER A 958 6.22 -3.42 -7.23
CA SER A 958 7.62 -3.42 -6.84
C SER A 958 8.26 -4.78 -7.09
N GLY A 959 8.58 -5.04 -8.35
CA GLY A 959 9.19 -6.29 -8.80
C GLY A 959 10.69 -6.37 -8.48
N ILE A 960 11.20 -7.60 -8.36
CA ILE A 960 12.62 -7.87 -8.62
C ILE A 960 12.83 -7.75 -10.14
N PRO A 961 13.96 -7.22 -10.66
CA PRO A 961 14.24 -7.22 -12.10
C PRO A 961 14.06 -8.62 -12.70
N VAL A 962 13.18 -8.74 -13.69
CA VAL A 962 13.06 -9.95 -14.52
C VAL A 962 14.02 -9.77 -15.69
N ASP A 963 15.13 -10.50 -15.69
CA ASP A 963 16.12 -10.46 -16.76
C ASP A 963 15.54 -11.01 -18.06
N ARG A 964 14.99 -10.12 -18.90
CA ARG A 964 14.59 -10.43 -20.28
C ARG A 964 15.81 -10.52 -21.19
N GLN A 965 16.53 -11.63 -21.10
CA GLN A 965 17.19 -12.21 -22.28
C GLN A 965 16.43 -13.50 -22.66
N THR A 966 16.50 -13.88 -23.94
CA THR A 966 15.84 -15.04 -24.57
C THR A 966 14.30 -15.04 -24.70
N SER A 967 13.73 -14.03 -25.36
CA SER A 967 12.41 -14.13 -26.02
C SER A 967 12.37 -13.68 -27.50
N SER A 968 13.50 -13.80 -28.19
CA SER A 968 13.66 -13.47 -29.63
C SER A 968 13.96 -14.70 -30.49
N ALA A 969 13.21 -15.79 -30.30
CA ALA A 969 13.21 -16.92 -31.24
C ALA A 969 12.25 -16.60 -32.41
N GLN A 970 12.79 -16.36 -33.60
CA GLN A 970 11.96 -16.14 -34.79
C GLN A 970 11.21 -17.42 -35.18
N SER A 971 9.99 -17.27 -35.70
CA SER A 971 9.23 -18.40 -36.25
C SER A 971 9.80 -18.82 -37.60
N GLU A 972 10.57 -19.91 -37.63
CA GLU A 972 10.73 -20.72 -38.83
C GLU A 972 9.74 -21.89 -38.79
N ARG A 973 9.08 -22.14 -39.93
CA ARG A 973 8.08 -23.19 -40.07
C ARG A 973 8.75 -24.54 -40.33
N SER A 974 8.83 -25.39 -39.31
CA SER A 974 9.19 -26.80 -39.50
C SER A 974 8.03 -27.57 -40.13
N GLU A 975 8.26 -28.18 -41.30
CA GLU A 975 7.25 -28.97 -42.00
C GLU A 975 6.93 -30.30 -41.29
N SER A 976 5.73 -30.81 -41.52
CA SER A 976 5.20 -32.01 -40.86
C SER A 976 5.88 -33.30 -41.35
N VAL A 977 6.42 -34.09 -40.42
CA VAL A 977 6.72 -35.53 -40.65
C VAL A 977 6.05 -36.37 -39.55
N VAL A 978 5.37 -37.44 -39.97
CA VAL A 978 4.55 -38.29 -39.10
C VAL A 978 5.43 -39.30 -38.34
N LEU A 979 5.32 -39.33 -37.01
CA LEU A 979 5.82 -40.45 -36.21
C LEU A 979 4.83 -41.62 -36.24
N LYS A 980 5.33 -42.82 -36.56
CA LYS A 980 4.63 -44.09 -36.35
C LYS A 980 5.32 -44.91 -35.26
N THR A 981 4.49 -45.55 -34.46
CA THR A 981 4.79 -46.54 -33.41
C THR A 981 5.78 -47.64 -33.84
N GLY A 982 6.70 -48.02 -32.95
CA GLY A 982 7.56 -49.21 -33.07
C GLY A 982 8.26 -49.55 -31.76
N GLU A 983 8.22 -50.80 -31.33
CA GLU A 983 8.65 -51.29 -30.01
C GLU A 983 10.13 -51.78 -29.92
N GLN A 984 10.55 -52.10 -28.69
CA GLN A 984 11.52 -53.15 -28.27
C GLN A 984 13.05 -52.92 -28.34
N ASN A 985 13.64 -52.89 -27.12
CA ASN A 985 14.79 -53.65 -26.59
C ASN A 985 16.25 -53.63 -27.16
N GLU A 986 17.17 -53.78 -26.19
CA GLU A 986 18.53 -54.39 -26.22
C GLU A 986 19.80 -53.65 -26.71
N ILE A 987 20.57 -53.15 -25.73
CA ILE A 987 21.95 -53.57 -25.35
C ILE A 987 23.11 -53.51 -26.40
N PHE A 988 24.00 -52.52 -26.16
CA PHE A 988 25.49 -52.51 -26.31
C PHE A 988 26.22 -52.57 -27.69
N LEU A 989 27.24 -51.70 -27.79
CA LEU A 989 28.49 -51.76 -28.60
C LEU A 989 28.43 -51.63 -30.13
N ALA A 990 28.88 -50.47 -30.65
CA ALA A 990 30.22 -50.33 -31.26
C ALA A 990 30.56 -48.87 -31.65
N GLU A 991 31.79 -48.45 -31.35
CA GLU A 991 32.49 -47.26 -31.88
C GLU A 991 33.51 -47.68 -32.97
N PRO A 992 34.28 -46.78 -33.61
CA PRO A 992 33.90 -45.50 -34.24
C PRO A 992 34.51 -45.39 -35.67
N GLN A 993 34.22 -44.31 -36.41
CA GLN A 993 35.19 -43.54 -37.23
C GLN A 993 34.50 -42.25 -37.74
N ASP A 994 34.98 -41.08 -37.33
CA ASP A 994 35.95 -40.31 -38.13
C ASP A 994 36.57 -39.18 -37.26
N THR A 995 37.79 -38.71 -37.57
CA THR A 995 38.48 -37.72 -36.70
C THR A 995 39.24 -36.63 -37.47
N ALA A 996 38.92 -35.37 -37.18
CA ALA A 996 39.48 -34.19 -37.86
C ALA A 996 39.84 -33.03 -36.91
N LYS A 997 40.89 -33.26 -36.12
CA LYS A 997 41.89 -32.29 -35.60
C LYS A 997 41.42 -30.89 -35.16
N LEU A 998 41.44 -30.69 -33.85
CA LEU A 998 41.62 -29.40 -33.19
C LEU A 998 43.10 -28.94 -33.29
N ASP A 999 43.43 -28.05 -34.24
CA ASP A 999 44.76 -27.43 -34.36
C ASP A 999 44.71 -26.14 -35.23
N ASN A 1000 44.32 -24.99 -34.63
CA ASN A 1000 44.67 -23.61 -35.03
C ASN A 1000 43.74 -22.55 -34.39
N LEU A 1001 43.99 -22.16 -33.13
CA LEU A 1001 43.43 -20.90 -32.58
C LEU A 1001 44.15 -20.38 -31.30
N LEU A 1002 45.48 -20.57 -31.22
CA LEU A 1002 46.32 -19.96 -30.17
C LEU A 1002 47.62 -19.41 -30.76
N ALA A 1003 47.65 -18.12 -31.09
CA ALA A 1003 48.88 -17.38 -31.39
C ALA A 1003 48.72 -15.86 -31.19
N VAL A 1004 49.80 -15.22 -30.71
CA VAL A 1004 50.10 -13.77 -30.77
C VAL A 1004 49.43 -12.82 -29.74
N THR A 1005 50.13 -12.70 -28.59
CA THR A 1005 50.46 -11.49 -27.78
C THR A 1005 49.41 -10.66 -27.03
N GLU A 1006 49.67 -10.56 -25.72
CA GLU A 1006 49.75 -9.33 -24.89
C GLU A 1006 48.80 -8.15 -25.17
N LEU A 1007 47.81 -7.96 -24.29
CA LEU A 1007 47.05 -6.71 -24.22
C LEU A 1007 47.79 -5.67 -23.35
N ASN A 1008 48.50 -4.75 -24.00
CA ASN A 1008 49.21 -3.66 -23.32
C ASN A 1008 48.24 -2.58 -22.82
N LEU A 1009 48.12 -2.41 -21.50
CA LEU A 1009 47.24 -1.44 -20.84
C LEU A 1009 47.78 0.00 -20.76
N SER A 1010 48.93 0.32 -21.37
CA SER A 1010 49.54 1.67 -21.33
C SER A 1010 48.74 2.78 -22.02
N GLY A 1011 47.56 2.48 -22.58
CA GLY A 1011 46.61 3.46 -23.11
C GLY A 1011 45.64 4.06 -22.08
N LEU A 1012 45.50 3.45 -20.89
CA LEU A 1012 44.51 3.88 -19.89
C LEU A 1012 45.05 4.85 -18.82
N LEU A 1013 46.36 5.15 -18.84
CA LEU A 1013 47.00 6.06 -17.88
C LEU A 1013 47.99 7.00 -18.57
N GLY A 1014 47.55 8.23 -18.81
CA GLY A 1014 48.36 9.31 -19.39
C GLY A 1014 48.07 10.66 -18.76
N LYS A 1015 48.83 10.99 -17.70
CA LYS A 1015 49.53 12.27 -17.46
C LYS A 1015 48.75 13.60 -17.62
N GLU A 1016 48.72 14.52 -16.65
CA GLU A 1016 49.52 14.69 -15.43
C GLU A 1016 48.71 15.31 -14.27
N ASN A 1017 49.06 14.97 -13.02
CA ASN A 1017 49.25 15.95 -11.95
C ASN A 1017 49.99 15.33 -10.76
N THR A 1018 50.59 16.15 -9.88
CA THR A 1018 51.64 15.70 -8.95
C THR A 1018 51.36 15.93 -7.47
N ALA A 1019 51.76 14.92 -6.68
CA ALA A 1019 52.31 14.99 -5.32
C ALA A 1019 51.39 15.07 -4.08
N ALA A 1020 51.79 14.22 -3.11
CA ALA A 1020 51.76 14.39 -1.66
C ALA A 1020 50.41 14.45 -0.90
N PHE A 1021 50.11 13.34 -0.22
CA PHE A 1021 49.61 13.37 1.16
C PHE A 1021 50.51 12.51 2.06
N ALA A 1022 50.60 12.87 3.35
CA ALA A 1022 51.55 12.31 4.31
C ALA A 1022 50.91 11.32 5.30
N GLU A 1023 51.74 10.69 6.13
CA GLU A 1023 51.43 9.56 7.01
C GLU A 1023 50.63 9.92 8.29
N ASN A 1024 50.17 8.87 8.99
CA ASN A 1024 49.56 8.82 10.34
C ASN A 1024 48.04 9.16 10.37
N VAL A 1025 47.20 8.51 11.17
CA VAL A 1025 47.36 8.09 12.58
C VAL A 1025 46.78 6.68 12.89
N ILE A 1026 47.24 6.08 13.99
CA ILE A 1026 46.91 4.74 14.51
C ILE A 1026 45.59 4.75 15.32
N VAL A 1027 44.84 3.63 15.29
CA VAL A 1027 43.74 3.32 16.24
C VAL A 1027 44.07 2.02 16.99
N PRO A 1028 43.95 1.96 18.33
CA PRO A 1028 44.43 0.83 19.14
C PRO A 1028 43.41 -0.31 19.34
N GLU A 1029 43.93 -1.51 19.64
CA GLU A 1029 43.15 -2.66 20.11
C GLU A 1029 42.64 -2.48 21.55
N TYR A 1030 41.56 -3.19 21.90
CA TYR A 1030 41.21 -3.50 23.29
C TYR A 1030 40.89 -5.00 23.44
N SER A 1031 41.34 -5.59 24.54
CA SER A 1031 41.44 -7.04 24.73
C SER A 1031 40.26 -7.65 25.50
N VAL A 1032 40.01 -8.94 25.23
CA VAL A 1032 38.91 -9.73 25.79
C VAL A 1032 39.21 -10.19 27.23
N LEU A 1033 38.22 -10.13 28.11
CA LEU A 1033 38.13 -10.93 29.34
C LEU A 1033 36.77 -11.64 29.43
N ASN A 1034 36.68 -12.68 30.25
CA ASN A 1034 35.92 -13.89 29.92
C ASN A 1034 35.25 -14.54 31.17
N VAL A 1035 34.40 -15.56 30.93
CA VAL A 1035 33.99 -16.67 31.84
C VAL A 1035 32.62 -16.60 32.56
N GLN A 1036 31.69 -17.39 32.01
CA GLN A 1036 30.63 -18.24 32.64
C GLN A 1036 29.26 -17.68 33.11
N ALA A 1037 28.30 -18.62 33.13
CA ALA A 1037 26.87 -18.47 33.41
C ALA A 1037 26.29 -19.70 34.15
N GLY A 1038 25.09 -19.55 34.72
CA GLY A 1038 24.31 -20.59 35.40
C GLY A 1038 23.36 -19.97 36.46
N GLN A 1039 22.14 -20.47 36.71
CA GLN A 1039 21.46 -21.66 36.21
C GLN A 1039 19.93 -21.46 36.11
N TRP A 1040 19.29 -22.13 35.11
CA TRP A 1040 18.02 -22.90 35.14
C TRP A 1040 16.80 -22.30 35.90
N GLN A 1041 15.57 -22.30 35.37
CA GLN A 1041 14.87 -23.40 34.67
C GLN A 1041 13.98 -22.90 33.51
N ASP A 1042 13.48 -23.86 32.72
CA ASP A 1042 12.67 -23.66 31.50
C ASP A 1042 11.41 -24.54 31.57
N GLU A 1043 10.24 -24.00 31.21
CA GLU A 1043 8.97 -24.75 31.02
C GLU A 1043 8.19 -24.15 29.83
N SER A 1044 8.59 -24.55 28.61
CA SER A 1044 7.87 -24.24 27.37
C SER A 1044 6.82 -25.31 27.04
N ALA A 1045 5.61 -24.88 26.63
CA ALA A 1045 4.58 -25.81 26.12
C ALA A 1045 3.64 -25.18 25.07
N ALA A 1046 3.90 -25.52 23.81
CA ALA A 1046 2.97 -25.71 22.67
C ALA A 1046 1.87 -24.67 22.33
N ALA A 1047 2.02 -24.01 21.16
CA ALA A 1047 0.88 -23.49 20.36
C ALA A 1047 1.18 -23.26 18.85
N TYR A 1048 1.69 -24.26 18.12
CA TYR A 1048 1.87 -24.21 16.64
C TYR A 1048 1.24 -25.42 15.94
N VAL A 1049 0.26 -25.20 15.06
CA VAL A 1049 -0.20 -26.14 14.02
C VAL A 1049 -0.74 -25.33 12.84
N VAL A 1050 0.01 -25.34 11.72
CA VAL A 1050 -0.36 -25.03 10.32
C VAL A 1050 -1.29 -23.83 10.08
#